data_AF-A0A7C6M504-F1
#
_entry.id   AF-A0A7C6M504-F1
#
_cell.length_a   1.000
_cell.length_b   1.000
_cell.length_c   1.000
_cell.angle_alpha   90.00
_cell.angle_beta   90.00
_cell.angle_gamma   90.00
#
_symmetry.space_group_name_H-M   'P 1'
#
loop_
_entity.id
_entity.type
_entity.pdbx_description
1 polymer ?
#
loop_
_entity_poly.entity_id
_entity_poly.type
_entity_poly.pdbx_seq_one_letter_code
_entity_poly.pdbx_strand_id
1 'polypeptide(L)'
;MKINHQPKTYEFITDILKYYLLESGDIFQIKYKEDGINMYKGNIFEGSISNIYLRINTKNGYKFTKLLGIDSPSKFAIKGNQIFYKGEFESIKYHVIFTMKDNMWLYDVYLNGDNEEVLLFYGQDVSLNYHRANEAYICHYLDHKVFEDDLGYHILTKQNQGGPYLLEIGSLTPNKGYSTDGFQFFGLDYKFDFVPKAIKEGTLENKNYQYEFAYIALKSEVKFVNNQGHATFYGYFDHEYNDFPTKIEGLDKVKEVYQTINKENFDDLDFKRLERVININKIYNSRDLTNEELNKLFPKRYQEEIIDNKIVSFFLENGDHVVLKEKERHVERPHGNILINNGMKVISESPLATTNYIFGVFNSHVVVGHANIHKFSNDNKNPLNLVKLSGERILIKINDEYRLLGLPACYVLTPSSSSWYYKINDDMIKVEVATHYSLPYYKMEVSSLNNKEYDFICYEHLVLGENEYAHVINVKKEDNTLYFNSDASNFMHSKYPDLKYKAEYLNDKVEFKDDTIFFNISTSQYPLLVTTYNNVSNFSKVFYGLIDGIEVESEILNVKEMIENYQEKFEKNINYFKLENSHELVDKFNFIFKWFTHNALIHYASPHGLEQYGGGGWGTRDVLQGPLELFITLNRLDLARFIIKKLYARQFLQTGDWPQWGMFDKYIGIHAKDSHGDIILWPLHALSLYLEASNDIEILQEKVPYLDFEKGNITTLEEPIFDHVRRQVIAIKESFIKGTYLSRYGGGDWDDTLQPANKELTKKSVSGWTIALTIQSLEMFAKAISESYPKEAKEFKILAKKIKKDYYKYIVKDNVPAGFVYFTNPVQYMLHPLDNKTSIKYRLLPFNQGILGGIFKKKQALSYLDIIDENLKHPDGVRLMSTPVEYKGGKNTFFVRAETAANFGREIGLQYVHAHLRYCEAMSVLNKPERLIDGLLTVNPIKIQDTVKNALTRQSNLYFSSSDGCFYDRYEAKRNFDKLRQGEINVKGGWRLYSSGPGLYLSILLNNMLGVRRYHNDLVIDPCLDTRFNNTKLKYKFDDYMLNITYHVNGDKSNVKKVLINGELVKSKVKLHEYKEKAFVINRSLLKNVNEIEVYLE
;
A
#
# COMPACT_ATOMS: atom_id res chain seq x y z
N MET A 1 -14.74 17.32 -27.88
CA MET A 1 -13.78 16.30 -28.35
C MET A 1 -14.37 14.94 -28.03
N LYS A 2 -14.30 13.96 -28.94
CA LYS A 2 -14.81 12.61 -28.66
C LYS A 2 -13.65 11.71 -28.27
N ILE A 3 -13.72 11.10 -27.08
CA ILE A 3 -12.75 10.14 -26.60
C ILE A 3 -13.46 8.77 -26.57
N ASN A 4 -12.87 7.76 -27.21
CA ASN A 4 -13.42 6.41 -27.13
C ASN A 4 -13.09 5.80 -25.76
N HIS A 5 -13.96 4.95 -25.23
CA HIS A 5 -13.77 4.35 -23.90
C HIS A 5 -13.64 2.81 -23.97
N GLN A 6 -13.81 2.20 -25.14
CA GLN A 6 -13.67 0.75 -25.31
C GLN A 6 -12.67 0.41 -26.42
N PRO A 7 -11.68 -0.46 -26.14
CA PRO A 7 -10.84 -1.02 -27.18
C PRO A 7 -11.66 -1.92 -28.09
N LYS A 8 -11.27 -1.98 -29.36
CA LYS A 8 -11.87 -2.90 -30.31
C LYS A 8 -11.33 -4.30 -30.07
N THR A 9 -12.23 -5.25 -29.81
CA THR A 9 -11.87 -6.65 -29.57
C THR A 9 -12.68 -7.60 -30.44
N TYR A 10 -12.06 -8.72 -30.80
CA TYR A 10 -12.73 -9.91 -31.30
C TYR A 10 -13.10 -10.80 -30.11
N GLU A 11 -14.37 -11.16 -30.00
CA GLU A 11 -14.86 -12.04 -28.94
C GLU A 11 -14.94 -13.49 -29.46
N PHE A 12 -14.38 -14.41 -28.69
CA PHE A 12 -14.52 -15.84 -28.90
C PHE A 12 -15.10 -16.48 -27.64
N ILE A 13 -16.10 -17.34 -27.84
CA ILE A 13 -16.80 -18.01 -26.75
C ILE A 13 -16.65 -19.51 -26.98
N THR A 14 -16.06 -20.17 -26.00
CA THR A 14 -16.14 -21.63 -25.84
C THR A 14 -17.29 -21.94 -24.89
N ASP A 15 -17.58 -23.22 -24.66
CA ASP A 15 -18.66 -23.61 -23.73
C ASP A 15 -18.44 -23.07 -22.30
N ILE A 16 -17.20 -22.74 -21.93
CA ILE A 16 -16.82 -22.35 -20.56
C ILE A 16 -16.14 -20.98 -20.53
N LEU A 17 -15.12 -20.76 -21.36
CA LEU A 17 -14.29 -19.55 -21.34
C LEU A 17 -14.67 -18.54 -22.44
N LYS A 18 -14.51 -17.25 -22.11
CA LYS A 18 -14.58 -16.15 -23.07
C LYS A 18 -13.20 -15.54 -23.28
N TYR A 19 -12.85 -15.31 -24.54
CA TYR A 19 -11.59 -14.71 -24.95
C TYR A 19 -11.87 -13.41 -25.70
N TYR A 20 -11.17 -12.36 -25.34
CA TYR A 20 -11.19 -11.07 -26.01
C TYR A 20 -9.80 -10.82 -26.60
N LEU A 21 -9.74 -10.66 -27.92
CA LEU A 21 -8.49 -10.46 -28.66
C LEU A 21 -8.47 -9.06 -29.27
N LEU A 22 -7.35 -8.37 -29.17
CA LEU A 22 -7.14 -7.07 -29.82
C LEU A 22 -6.85 -7.22 -31.31
N GLU A 23 -7.04 -6.14 -32.06
CA GLU A 23 -6.67 -6.10 -33.49
C GLU A 23 -5.16 -6.11 -33.76
N SER A 24 -4.33 -6.07 -32.72
CA SER A 24 -2.91 -6.39 -32.80
C SER A 24 -2.60 -7.89 -32.72
N GLY A 25 -3.60 -8.74 -32.46
CA GLY A 25 -3.40 -10.16 -32.16
C GLY A 25 -2.97 -10.44 -30.72
N ASP A 26 -3.01 -9.44 -29.83
CA ASP A 26 -2.77 -9.61 -28.39
C ASP A 26 -4.04 -10.03 -27.64
N ILE A 27 -3.89 -10.88 -26.63
CA ILE A 27 -4.99 -11.21 -25.73
C ILE A 27 -5.30 -9.99 -24.85
N PHE A 28 -6.50 -9.44 -25.00
CA PHE A 28 -7.02 -8.42 -24.09
C PHE A 28 -7.36 -9.06 -22.74
N GLN A 29 -8.19 -10.10 -22.77
CA GLN A 29 -8.67 -10.77 -21.56
C GLN A 29 -9.17 -12.19 -21.87
N ILE A 30 -8.93 -13.12 -20.96
CA ILE A 30 -9.57 -14.43 -20.86
C ILE A 30 -10.38 -14.42 -19.57
N LYS A 31 -11.66 -14.80 -19.60
CA LYS A 31 -12.50 -14.81 -18.40
C LYS A 31 -13.44 -16.00 -18.33
N TYR A 32 -13.75 -16.39 -17.10
CA TYR A 32 -14.86 -17.26 -16.76
C TYR A 32 -15.89 -16.44 -15.99
N LYS A 33 -17.11 -16.32 -16.52
CA LYS A 33 -18.12 -15.36 -16.02
C LYS A 33 -17.51 -13.95 -15.92
N GLU A 34 -17.33 -13.44 -14.70
CA GLU A 34 -16.76 -12.12 -14.40
C GLU A 34 -15.29 -12.17 -13.92
N ASP A 35 -14.79 -13.38 -13.63
CA ASP A 35 -13.44 -13.61 -13.09
C ASP A 35 -12.43 -13.73 -14.23
N GLY A 36 -11.33 -12.98 -14.12
CA GLY A 36 -10.24 -13.01 -15.09
C GLY A 36 -9.34 -14.23 -14.88
N ILE A 37 -8.94 -14.88 -15.96
CA ILE A 37 -7.87 -15.88 -15.94
C ILE A 37 -6.52 -15.16 -15.93
N ASN A 38 -6.31 -14.22 -16.86
CA ASN A 38 -5.18 -13.29 -16.82
C ASN A 38 -5.43 -12.14 -15.84
N MET A 39 -4.34 -11.62 -15.26
CA MET A 39 -4.36 -10.52 -14.28
C MET A 39 -4.49 -9.17 -14.97
N TYR A 40 -3.66 -8.93 -15.97
CA TYR A 40 -3.57 -7.62 -16.62
C TYR A 40 -4.28 -7.67 -17.97
N LYS A 41 -5.14 -6.70 -18.22
CA LYS A 41 -5.73 -6.51 -19.55
C LYS A 41 -4.65 -6.09 -20.54
N GLY A 42 -4.56 -6.80 -21.66
CA GLY A 42 -3.68 -6.41 -22.77
C GLY A 42 -4.10 -5.07 -23.37
N ASN A 43 -3.20 -4.43 -24.13
CA ASN A 43 -3.54 -3.21 -24.89
C ASN A 43 -2.71 -3.13 -26.18
N ILE A 44 -3.13 -2.34 -27.16
CA ILE A 44 -2.40 -2.23 -28.45
C ILE A 44 -1.09 -1.42 -28.33
N PHE A 45 -0.81 -0.78 -27.20
CA PHE A 45 0.41 0.00 -27.01
C PHE A 45 1.57 -0.85 -26.50
N GLU A 46 1.30 -1.94 -25.81
CA GLU A 46 2.30 -2.75 -25.09
C GLU A 46 2.12 -4.24 -25.32
N GLY A 47 0.98 -4.60 -25.91
CA GLY A 47 0.52 -5.95 -26.08
C GLY A 47 -0.03 -6.56 -24.80
N SER A 48 0.00 -7.88 -24.76
CA SER A 48 -0.29 -8.69 -23.59
C SER A 48 0.99 -9.02 -22.79
N ILE A 49 0.86 -9.13 -21.46
CA ILE A 49 1.97 -9.56 -20.59
C ILE A 49 2.29 -11.04 -20.82
N SER A 50 1.26 -11.86 -21.06
CA SER A 50 1.40 -13.21 -21.59
C SER A 50 2.06 -13.19 -22.97
N ASN A 51 3.10 -14.00 -23.17
CA ASN A 51 3.75 -14.11 -24.48
C ASN A 51 4.56 -15.41 -24.60
N ILE A 52 5.07 -15.66 -25.81
CA ILE A 52 6.11 -16.66 -26.07
C ILE A 52 7.34 -15.93 -26.57
N TYR A 53 8.47 -16.13 -25.90
CA TYR A 53 9.75 -15.52 -26.25
C TYR A 53 10.62 -16.55 -26.95
N LEU A 54 11.10 -16.20 -28.15
CA LEU A 54 12.11 -16.94 -28.88
C LEU A 54 13.48 -16.33 -28.57
N ARG A 55 14.39 -17.14 -28.04
CA ARG A 55 15.78 -16.75 -27.76
C ARG A 55 16.73 -17.65 -28.56
N ILE A 56 17.62 -17.01 -29.29
CA ILE A 56 18.66 -17.65 -30.11
C ILE A 56 20.01 -17.41 -29.42
N ASN A 57 20.70 -18.48 -29.06
CA ASN A 57 22.09 -18.39 -28.61
C ASN A 57 23.01 -18.12 -29.80
N THR A 58 23.89 -17.14 -29.65
CA THR A 58 24.90 -16.78 -30.66
C THR A 58 26.29 -16.86 -30.05
N LYS A 59 27.34 -16.87 -30.87
CA LYS A 59 28.74 -16.87 -30.38
C LYS A 59 29.06 -15.69 -29.46
N ASN A 60 28.34 -14.56 -29.60
CA ASN A 60 28.60 -13.31 -28.90
C ASN A 60 27.52 -12.99 -27.84
N GLY A 61 26.72 -13.96 -27.40
CA GLY A 61 25.63 -13.76 -26.43
C GLY A 61 24.32 -14.34 -26.94
N TYR A 62 23.24 -13.57 -26.91
CA TYR A 62 21.93 -14.02 -27.37
C TYR A 62 21.18 -12.90 -28.09
N LYS A 63 20.22 -13.31 -28.90
CA LYS A 63 19.18 -12.43 -29.45
C LYS A 63 17.82 -13.00 -29.07
N PHE A 64 16.80 -12.15 -28.96
CA PHE A 64 15.46 -12.62 -28.65
C PHE A 64 14.37 -11.75 -29.27
N THR A 65 13.19 -12.34 -29.40
CA THR A 65 11.95 -11.64 -29.77
C THR A 65 10.75 -12.25 -29.05
N LYS A 66 9.68 -11.47 -28.90
CA LYS A 66 8.32 -12.00 -28.66
C LYS A 66 7.80 -12.64 -29.95
N LEU A 67 6.91 -13.62 -29.83
CA LEU A 67 6.26 -14.30 -30.96
C LEU A 67 4.80 -13.89 -31.13
N LEU A 68 4.18 -13.29 -30.12
CA LEU A 68 2.76 -12.90 -30.14
C LEU A 68 2.59 -11.39 -30.10
N GLY A 69 1.53 -10.91 -30.76
CA GLY A 69 1.03 -9.55 -30.61
C GLY A 69 1.89 -8.46 -31.24
N ILE A 70 1.58 -7.21 -30.90
CA ILE A 70 2.16 -6.02 -31.56
C ILE A 70 3.67 -5.86 -31.37
N ASP A 71 4.23 -6.37 -30.28
CA ASP A 71 5.67 -6.29 -29.99
C ASP A 71 6.46 -7.43 -30.66
N SER A 72 5.80 -8.30 -31.40
CA SER A 72 6.45 -9.35 -32.19
C SER A 72 6.58 -8.93 -33.66
N PRO A 73 7.49 -9.58 -34.43
CA PRO A 73 7.52 -9.52 -35.90
C PRO A 73 6.28 -10.14 -36.56
N SER A 74 5.37 -10.74 -35.80
CA SER A 74 4.29 -11.54 -36.33
C SER A 74 3.25 -10.72 -37.09
N LYS A 75 2.78 -11.30 -38.19
CA LYS A 75 1.43 -11.05 -38.70
C LYS A 75 0.50 -12.10 -38.11
N PHE A 76 -0.77 -11.76 -37.93
CA PHE A 76 -1.76 -12.70 -37.42
C PHE A 76 -3.00 -12.80 -38.34
N ALA A 77 -3.66 -13.95 -38.28
CA ALA A 77 -4.94 -14.21 -38.93
C ALA A 77 -5.84 -14.97 -37.96
N ILE A 78 -7.16 -14.83 -38.13
CA ILE A 78 -8.17 -15.52 -37.31
C ILE A 78 -8.97 -16.43 -38.24
N LYS A 79 -9.17 -17.70 -37.85
CA LYS A 79 -10.11 -18.61 -38.50
C LYS A 79 -10.75 -19.52 -37.45
N GLY A 80 -12.09 -19.48 -37.37
CA GLY A 80 -12.84 -20.25 -36.38
C GLY A 80 -12.40 -19.93 -34.95
N ASN A 81 -11.99 -20.96 -34.21
CA ASN A 81 -11.50 -20.89 -32.83
C ASN A 81 -9.96 -20.84 -32.73
N GLN A 82 -9.27 -20.53 -33.84
CA GLN A 82 -7.81 -20.49 -33.90
C GLN A 82 -7.31 -19.11 -34.33
N ILE A 83 -6.17 -18.72 -33.75
CA ILE A 83 -5.39 -17.55 -34.14
C ILE A 83 -4.04 -18.04 -34.64
N PHE A 84 -3.68 -17.61 -35.84
CA PHE A 84 -2.45 -17.99 -36.51
C PHE A 84 -1.52 -16.80 -36.49
N TYR A 85 -0.30 -16.99 -35.99
CA TYR A 85 0.78 -16.01 -36.05
C TYR A 85 1.86 -16.54 -36.97
N LYS A 86 2.47 -15.68 -37.78
CA LYS A 86 3.66 -16.04 -38.56
C LYS A 86 4.64 -14.88 -38.62
N GLY A 87 5.93 -15.20 -38.56
CA GLY A 87 6.99 -14.22 -38.64
C GLY A 87 8.34 -14.85 -38.92
N GLU A 88 9.36 -14.01 -38.97
CA GLU A 88 10.75 -14.40 -39.16
C GLU A 88 11.59 -13.56 -38.21
N PHE A 89 12.55 -14.20 -37.54
CA PHE A 89 13.49 -13.56 -36.64
C PHE A 89 14.87 -14.17 -36.82
N GLU A 90 15.84 -13.35 -37.20
CA GLU A 90 17.16 -13.83 -37.64
C GLU A 90 17.03 -14.86 -38.77
N SER A 91 17.56 -16.07 -38.59
CA SER A 91 17.49 -17.19 -39.55
C SER A 91 16.26 -18.09 -39.34
N ILE A 92 15.44 -17.83 -38.32
CA ILE A 92 14.34 -18.70 -37.91
C ILE A 92 13.00 -18.13 -38.39
N LYS A 93 12.35 -18.85 -39.30
CA LYS A 93 10.92 -18.65 -39.63
C LYS A 93 10.07 -19.37 -38.61
N TYR A 94 8.99 -18.75 -38.16
CA TYR A 94 8.13 -19.36 -37.17
C TYR A 94 6.65 -19.17 -37.49
N HIS A 95 5.86 -20.11 -37.02
CA HIS A 95 4.41 -20.04 -36.99
C HIS A 95 3.92 -20.45 -35.61
N VAL A 96 2.96 -19.70 -35.04
CA VAL A 96 2.30 -20.06 -33.78
C VAL A 96 0.81 -20.21 -34.02
N ILE A 97 0.21 -21.29 -33.53
CA ILE A 97 -1.25 -21.49 -33.56
C ILE A 97 -1.75 -21.43 -32.13
N PHE A 98 -2.56 -20.42 -31.81
CA PHE A 98 -3.31 -20.37 -30.57
C PHE A 98 -4.70 -20.97 -30.79
N THR A 99 -4.97 -22.12 -30.19
CA THR A 99 -6.26 -22.82 -30.32
C THR A 99 -7.06 -22.67 -29.03
N MET A 100 -8.29 -22.16 -29.14
CA MET A 100 -9.25 -22.06 -28.03
C MET A 100 -10.24 -23.22 -28.13
N LYS A 101 -10.31 -24.10 -27.13
CA LYS A 101 -11.20 -25.26 -27.18
C LYS A 101 -11.69 -25.63 -25.80
N ASP A 102 -13.01 -25.79 -25.66
CA ASP A 102 -13.67 -26.21 -24.42
C ASP A 102 -13.27 -25.33 -23.21
N ASN A 103 -12.53 -25.86 -22.23
CA ASN A 103 -12.00 -25.12 -21.09
C ASN A 103 -10.46 -24.99 -21.11
N MET A 104 -9.86 -25.04 -22.29
CA MET A 104 -8.41 -24.98 -22.45
C MET A 104 -7.99 -24.12 -23.65
N TRP A 105 -6.72 -23.78 -23.66
CA TRP A 105 -6.05 -23.20 -24.81
C TRP A 105 -4.70 -23.87 -25.05
N LEU A 106 -4.26 -23.88 -26.30
CA LEU A 106 -2.97 -24.41 -26.69
C LEU A 106 -2.22 -23.43 -27.59
N TYR A 107 -0.90 -23.39 -27.44
CA TYR A 107 0.02 -22.73 -28.34
C TYR A 107 0.92 -23.77 -29.00
N ASP A 108 0.71 -24.04 -30.29
CA ASP A 108 1.64 -24.84 -31.10
C ASP A 108 2.63 -23.92 -31.81
N VAL A 109 3.92 -24.03 -31.46
CA VAL A 109 5.02 -23.23 -32.02
C VAL A 109 5.82 -24.10 -32.97
N TYR A 110 5.82 -23.73 -34.25
CA TYR A 110 6.62 -24.36 -35.29
C TYR A 110 7.75 -23.43 -35.69
N LEU A 111 8.98 -23.94 -35.70
CA LEU A 111 10.19 -23.22 -36.09
C LEU A 111 10.81 -23.89 -37.31
N ASN A 112 11.33 -23.11 -38.25
CA ASN A 112 12.06 -23.57 -39.41
C ASN A 112 13.31 -22.73 -39.60
N GLY A 113 14.47 -23.36 -39.63
CA GLY A 113 15.77 -22.71 -39.77
C GLY A 113 16.93 -23.66 -39.50
N ASP A 114 18.15 -23.14 -39.53
CA ASP A 114 19.36 -23.94 -39.28
C ASP A 114 19.42 -24.45 -37.82
N ASN A 115 20.27 -25.45 -37.55
CA ASN A 115 20.47 -26.06 -36.22
C ASN A 115 21.13 -25.08 -35.21
N GLU A 116 20.43 -24.01 -34.87
CA GLU A 116 20.79 -23.06 -33.82
C GLU A 116 20.26 -23.53 -32.46
N GLU A 117 20.96 -23.19 -31.39
CA GLU A 117 20.49 -23.49 -30.04
C GLU A 117 19.39 -22.49 -29.65
N VAL A 118 18.15 -22.95 -29.81
CA VAL A 118 16.94 -22.16 -29.62
C VAL A 118 16.23 -22.53 -28.32
N LEU A 119 15.90 -21.50 -27.54
CA LEU A 119 15.07 -21.60 -26.35
C LEU A 119 13.73 -20.89 -26.58
N LEU A 120 12.65 -21.52 -26.12
CA LEU A 120 11.34 -20.89 -26.02
C LEU A 120 10.97 -20.69 -24.56
N PHE A 121 10.45 -19.51 -24.23
CA PHE A 121 9.87 -19.23 -22.92
C PHE A 121 8.40 -18.86 -23.10
N TYR A 122 7.49 -19.69 -22.58
CA TYR A 122 6.09 -19.31 -22.45
C TYR A 122 5.89 -18.66 -21.10
N GLY A 123 5.18 -17.54 -21.04
CA GLY A 123 4.81 -16.90 -19.79
C GLY A 123 3.37 -16.40 -19.80
N GLN A 124 2.68 -16.55 -18.67
CA GLN A 124 1.27 -16.22 -18.48
C GLN A 124 1.04 -15.58 -17.11
N ASP A 125 0.51 -14.36 -17.07
CA ASP A 125 0.02 -13.74 -15.85
C ASP A 125 -1.32 -14.38 -15.41
N VAL A 126 -1.54 -14.53 -14.11
CA VAL A 126 -2.67 -15.31 -13.56
C VAL A 126 -3.42 -14.52 -12.48
N SER A 127 -4.76 -14.56 -12.49
CA SER A 127 -5.63 -13.92 -11.48
C SER A 127 -6.58 -14.89 -10.78
N LEU A 128 -7.40 -15.63 -11.55
CA LEU A 128 -8.49 -16.48 -11.05
C LEU A 128 -9.45 -15.74 -10.10
N ASN A 129 -9.61 -14.43 -10.30
CA ASN A 129 -10.41 -13.55 -9.46
C ASN A 129 -10.98 -12.40 -10.30
N TYR A 130 -11.85 -11.62 -9.68
CA TYR A 130 -12.49 -10.48 -10.30
C TYR A 130 -11.48 -9.37 -10.64
N HIS A 131 -11.53 -8.90 -11.89
CA HIS A 131 -10.55 -7.97 -12.49
C HIS A 131 -10.51 -6.54 -11.88
N ARG A 132 -11.38 -6.23 -10.92
CA ARG A 132 -11.39 -4.92 -10.22
C ARG A 132 -10.70 -4.95 -8.85
N ALA A 133 -10.26 -6.13 -8.40
CA ALA A 133 -9.48 -6.24 -7.18
C ALA A 133 -8.02 -5.82 -7.43
N ASN A 134 -7.31 -5.51 -6.35
CA ASN A 134 -5.90 -5.12 -6.39
C ASN A 134 -5.02 -6.30 -6.78
N GLU A 135 -4.19 -6.16 -7.81
CA GLU A 135 -3.46 -7.28 -8.40
C GLU A 135 -2.48 -7.92 -7.39
N ALA A 136 -1.75 -7.10 -6.64
CA ALA A 136 -0.83 -7.59 -5.59
C ALA A 136 -1.58 -8.35 -4.49
N TYR A 137 -2.75 -7.85 -4.06
CA TYR A 137 -3.58 -8.53 -3.06
C TYR A 137 -4.15 -9.86 -3.56
N ILE A 138 -4.57 -9.96 -4.83
CA ILE A 138 -5.02 -11.23 -5.43
C ILE A 138 -3.90 -12.27 -5.34
N CYS A 139 -2.66 -11.87 -5.66
CA CYS A 139 -1.50 -12.75 -5.62
C CYS A 139 -1.21 -13.31 -4.21
N HIS A 140 -1.54 -12.57 -3.14
CA HIS A 140 -1.31 -13.06 -1.77
C HIS A 140 -2.04 -14.37 -1.46
N TYR A 141 -3.10 -14.69 -2.20
CA TYR A 141 -3.97 -15.85 -2.00
C TYR A 141 -4.01 -16.78 -3.22
N LEU A 142 -3.24 -16.48 -4.27
CA LEU A 142 -2.99 -17.43 -5.35
C LEU A 142 -1.99 -18.48 -4.87
N ASP A 143 -2.38 -19.75 -4.91
CA ASP A 143 -1.54 -20.86 -4.45
C ASP A 143 -1.08 -21.70 -5.65
N HIS A 144 0.21 -21.62 -5.95
CA HIS A 144 0.87 -22.43 -6.96
C HIS A 144 1.43 -23.74 -6.37
N LYS A 145 1.20 -24.85 -7.08
CA LYS A 145 1.90 -26.13 -6.90
C LYS A 145 2.58 -26.53 -8.19
N VAL A 146 3.78 -27.09 -8.06
CA VAL A 146 4.60 -27.51 -9.18
C VAL A 146 4.71 -29.03 -9.17
N PHE A 147 4.49 -29.62 -10.33
CA PHE A 147 4.67 -31.05 -10.59
C PHE A 147 5.68 -31.24 -11.71
N GLU A 148 6.35 -32.38 -11.74
CA GLU A 148 7.31 -32.76 -12.77
C GLU A 148 7.02 -34.18 -13.25
N ASP A 149 6.98 -34.37 -14.58
CA ASP A 149 6.87 -35.67 -15.24
C ASP A 149 7.93 -35.79 -16.36
N ASP A 150 7.78 -36.77 -17.27
CA ASP A 150 8.71 -36.98 -18.39
C ASP A 150 8.73 -35.82 -19.43
N LEU A 151 7.66 -35.02 -19.49
CA LEU A 151 7.55 -33.81 -20.31
C LEU A 151 8.06 -32.56 -19.58
N GLY A 152 8.37 -32.65 -18.29
CA GLY A 152 8.93 -31.55 -17.49
C GLY A 152 7.93 -30.97 -16.50
N TYR A 153 7.91 -29.65 -16.34
CA TYR A 153 7.14 -28.98 -15.30
C TYR A 153 5.70 -28.66 -15.71
N HIS A 154 4.79 -28.82 -14.75
CA HIS A 154 3.38 -28.44 -14.82
C HIS A 154 3.01 -27.67 -13.55
N ILE A 155 2.33 -26.53 -13.70
CA ILE A 155 1.99 -25.64 -12.59
C ILE A 155 0.47 -25.62 -12.42
N LEU A 156 0.01 -26.08 -11.26
CA LEU A 156 -1.37 -25.92 -10.83
C LEU A 156 -1.52 -24.67 -9.97
N THR A 157 -2.53 -23.87 -10.24
CA THR A 157 -2.82 -22.64 -9.50
C THR A 157 -4.28 -22.59 -9.10
N LYS A 158 -4.54 -22.23 -7.85
CA LYS A 158 -5.89 -21.95 -7.35
C LYS A 158 -5.93 -20.64 -6.57
N GLN A 159 -7.12 -20.10 -6.38
CA GLN A 159 -7.35 -18.90 -5.58
C GLN A 159 -7.98 -19.28 -4.23
N ASN A 160 -7.26 -19.08 -3.12
CA ASN A 160 -7.72 -19.46 -1.78
C ASN A 160 -8.85 -18.59 -1.23
N GLN A 161 -9.10 -17.42 -1.84
CA GLN A 161 -10.20 -16.51 -1.49
C GLN A 161 -11.15 -16.24 -2.65
N GLY A 162 -11.24 -17.17 -3.60
CA GLY A 162 -12.04 -17.03 -4.83
C GLY A 162 -12.96 -18.22 -5.04
N GLY A 163 -13.48 -18.34 -6.25
CA GLY A 163 -14.24 -19.52 -6.67
C GLY A 163 -13.39 -20.80 -6.65
N PRO A 164 -14.02 -21.99 -6.68
CA PRO A 164 -13.33 -23.27 -6.78
C PRO A 164 -12.77 -23.46 -8.20
N TYR A 165 -11.82 -22.61 -8.58
CA TYR A 165 -11.15 -22.62 -9.86
C TYR A 165 -9.72 -23.15 -9.75
N LEU A 166 -9.34 -24.01 -10.69
CA LEU A 166 -8.00 -24.54 -10.83
C LEU A 166 -7.51 -24.26 -12.24
N LEU A 167 -6.32 -23.69 -12.36
CA LEU A 167 -5.63 -23.50 -13.62
C LEU A 167 -4.39 -24.37 -13.65
N GLU A 168 -4.28 -25.22 -14.66
CA GLU A 168 -3.08 -25.98 -14.99
C GLU A 168 -2.38 -25.35 -16.19
N ILE A 169 -1.10 -25.01 -16.06
CA ILE A 169 -0.23 -24.57 -17.16
C ILE A 169 0.90 -25.57 -17.34
N GLY A 170 1.11 -26.02 -18.57
CA GLY A 170 2.11 -27.04 -18.91
C GLY A 170 2.49 -27.04 -20.38
N SER A 171 3.14 -28.12 -20.82
CA SER A 171 3.48 -28.36 -22.22
C SER A 171 3.17 -29.81 -22.64
N LEU A 172 2.94 -30.01 -23.95
CA LEU A 172 2.86 -31.35 -24.58
C LEU A 172 4.20 -31.79 -25.18
N THR A 173 5.19 -30.91 -25.14
CA THR A 173 6.59 -31.16 -25.50
C THR A 173 7.50 -30.97 -24.29
N PRO A 174 8.70 -31.57 -24.26
CA PRO A 174 9.61 -31.42 -23.12
C PRO A 174 9.93 -29.96 -22.76
N ASN A 175 9.75 -29.59 -21.51
CA ASN A 175 10.21 -28.34 -20.91
C ASN A 175 11.26 -28.62 -19.80
N LYS A 176 12.09 -27.62 -19.48
CA LYS A 176 13.31 -27.75 -18.64
C LYS A 176 13.43 -26.72 -17.53
N GLY A 177 12.43 -25.85 -17.36
CA GLY A 177 12.42 -24.94 -16.23
C GLY A 177 11.11 -24.20 -16.05
N TYR A 178 10.93 -23.64 -14.86
CA TYR A 178 9.75 -22.87 -14.48
C TYR A 178 10.06 -21.70 -13.54
N SER A 179 9.15 -20.72 -13.51
CA SER A 179 9.01 -19.72 -12.44
C SER A 179 7.53 -19.40 -12.23
N THR A 180 7.16 -18.83 -11.07
CA THR A 180 5.75 -18.55 -10.73
C THR A 180 5.45 -17.08 -10.48
N ASP A 181 6.47 -16.24 -10.35
CA ASP A 181 6.31 -14.81 -10.14
C ASP A 181 7.14 -13.98 -11.14
N GLY A 182 6.58 -12.85 -11.55
CA GLY A 182 7.14 -11.96 -12.56
C GLY A 182 8.43 -11.28 -12.10
N PHE A 183 8.69 -11.16 -10.79
CA PHE A 183 10.00 -10.73 -10.30
C PHE A 183 11.10 -11.74 -10.63
N GLN A 184 10.81 -13.05 -10.72
CA GLN A 184 11.77 -14.05 -11.18
C GLN A 184 12.00 -13.96 -12.69
N PHE A 185 10.92 -13.74 -13.46
CA PHE A 185 10.99 -13.72 -14.91
C PHE A 185 11.57 -12.41 -15.47
N PHE A 186 11.03 -11.27 -15.05
CA PHE A 186 11.42 -9.95 -15.54
C PHE A 186 12.63 -9.40 -14.78
N GLY A 187 12.65 -9.54 -13.45
CA GLY A 187 13.70 -9.00 -12.58
C GLY A 187 13.64 -7.47 -12.41
N LEU A 188 14.35 -6.95 -11.40
CA LEU A 188 14.35 -5.51 -11.09
C LEU A 188 15.00 -4.65 -12.18
N ASP A 189 16.03 -5.20 -12.84
CA ASP A 189 16.74 -4.53 -13.94
C ASP A 189 15.85 -4.31 -15.18
N TYR A 190 14.69 -4.97 -15.27
CA TYR A 190 13.72 -4.71 -16.34
C TYR A 190 13.32 -3.23 -16.42
N LYS A 191 13.29 -2.52 -15.29
CA LYS A 191 13.01 -1.07 -15.24
C LYS A 191 14.04 -0.24 -16.01
N PHE A 192 15.22 -0.79 -16.27
CA PHE A 192 16.36 -0.10 -16.88
C PHE A 192 16.59 -0.46 -18.34
N ASP A 193 16.52 -1.75 -18.68
CA ASP A 193 16.84 -2.23 -20.02
C ASP A 193 15.65 -2.87 -20.75
N PHE A 194 14.52 -3.07 -20.06
CA PHE A 194 13.30 -3.66 -20.61
C PHE A 194 13.51 -5.05 -21.23
N VAL A 195 14.53 -5.77 -20.76
CA VAL A 195 14.81 -7.15 -21.13
C VAL A 195 14.53 -8.04 -19.93
N PRO A 196 13.70 -9.10 -20.05
CA PRO A 196 13.43 -9.98 -18.93
C PRO A 196 14.71 -10.70 -18.44
N LYS A 197 14.91 -10.76 -17.12
CA LYS A 197 16.02 -11.49 -16.46
C LYS A 197 16.18 -12.91 -16.99
N ALA A 198 15.09 -13.67 -17.07
CA ALA A 198 15.10 -15.06 -17.55
C ALA A 198 15.64 -15.20 -18.98
N ILE A 199 15.38 -14.21 -19.83
CA ILE A 199 15.88 -14.19 -21.21
C ILE A 199 17.36 -13.84 -21.25
N LYS A 200 17.84 -12.92 -20.41
CA LYS A 200 19.28 -12.63 -20.29
C LYS A 200 20.07 -13.87 -19.87
N GLU A 201 19.57 -14.54 -18.84
CA GLU A 201 20.23 -15.69 -18.22
C GLU A 201 20.04 -16.98 -19.03
N GLY A 202 19.02 -17.05 -19.90
CA GLY A 202 18.68 -18.27 -20.65
C GLY A 202 18.11 -19.39 -19.77
N THR A 203 17.70 -19.08 -18.54
CA THR A 203 17.17 -20.06 -17.58
C THR A 203 16.06 -19.47 -16.72
N LEU A 204 15.34 -20.35 -16.03
CA LEU A 204 14.39 -20.02 -14.98
C LEU A 204 14.92 -20.56 -13.65
N GLU A 205 14.48 -19.99 -12.53
CA GLU A 205 15.01 -20.31 -11.20
C GLU A 205 14.56 -21.68 -10.68
N ASN A 206 13.52 -22.28 -11.24
CA ASN A 206 12.91 -23.54 -10.78
C ASN A 206 12.52 -23.47 -9.30
N LYS A 207 11.93 -22.33 -8.90
CA LYS A 207 11.40 -22.06 -7.56
C LYS A 207 10.00 -21.51 -7.67
N ASN A 208 9.10 -22.01 -6.81
CA ASN A 208 7.79 -21.42 -6.58
C ASN A 208 7.94 -20.20 -5.67
N TYR A 209 7.92 -19.01 -6.23
CA TYR A 209 7.87 -17.77 -5.46
C TYR A 209 6.43 -17.29 -5.32
N GLN A 210 5.94 -17.24 -4.09
CA GLN A 210 4.60 -16.77 -3.73
C GLN A 210 4.68 -15.30 -3.33
N TYR A 211 4.50 -14.37 -4.29
CA TYR A 211 4.61 -12.95 -4.01
C TYR A 211 3.48 -12.11 -4.63
N GLU A 212 3.79 -11.03 -5.36
CA GLU A 212 2.84 -9.98 -5.75
C GLU A 212 2.72 -9.77 -7.26
N PHE A 213 3.34 -10.65 -8.07
CA PHE A 213 3.23 -10.61 -9.51
C PHE A 213 3.11 -12.04 -10.08
N ALA A 214 1.98 -12.72 -9.81
CA ALA A 214 1.74 -14.08 -10.30
C ALA A 214 1.91 -14.18 -11.83
N TYR A 215 2.99 -14.84 -12.26
CA TYR A 215 3.41 -15.00 -13.65
C TYR A 215 4.08 -16.36 -13.82
N ILE A 216 3.34 -17.31 -14.36
CA ILE A 216 3.83 -18.66 -14.59
C ILE A 216 4.63 -18.65 -15.88
N ALA A 217 5.89 -19.06 -15.81
CA ALA A 217 6.73 -19.24 -16.99
C ALA A 217 7.24 -20.66 -17.11
N LEU A 218 7.39 -21.14 -18.35
CA LEU A 218 7.96 -22.42 -18.74
C LEU A 218 9.05 -22.20 -19.78
N LYS A 219 10.17 -22.93 -19.65
CA LYS A 219 11.28 -22.91 -20.62
C LYS A 219 11.36 -24.23 -21.38
N SER A 220 11.39 -24.18 -22.70
CA SER A 220 11.58 -25.35 -23.56
C SER A 220 12.84 -25.22 -24.42
N GLU A 221 13.60 -26.31 -24.53
CA GLU A 221 14.75 -26.44 -25.43
C GLU A 221 14.27 -27.12 -26.71
N VAL A 222 14.26 -26.38 -27.83
CA VAL A 222 13.68 -26.90 -29.07
C VAL A 222 14.72 -27.71 -29.82
N LYS A 223 14.44 -29.01 -30.02
CA LYS A 223 15.26 -29.87 -30.88
C LYS A 223 14.81 -29.73 -32.32
N PHE A 224 15.76 -29.45 -33.21
CA PHE A 224 15.52 -29.40 -34.65
C PHE A 224 15.72 -30.78 -35.28
N VAL A 225 14.77 -31.20 -36.11
CA VAL A 225 14.84 -32.41 -36.95
C VAL A 225 14.52 -31.96 -38.38
N ASN A 226 15.42 -32.23 -39.34
CA ASN A 226 15.29 -31.73 -40.72
C ASN A 226 15.00 -30.22 -40.80
N ASN A 227 15.74 -29.41 -40.03
CA ASN A 227 15.57 -27.96 -39.92
C ASN A 227 14.20 -27.51 -39.41
N GLN A 228 13.44 -28.39 -38.76
CA GLN A 228 12.15 -28.08 -38.14
C GLN A 228 12.18 -28.32 -36.64
N GLY A 229 11.78 -27.31 -35.87
CA GLY A 229 11.59 -27.37 -34.43
C GLY A 229 10.10 -27.25 -34.06
N HIS A 230 9.71 -27.83 -32.94
CA HIS A 230 8.32 -27.78 -32.46
C HIS A 230 8.24 -27.75 -30.93
N ALA A 231 7.33 -26.93 -30.40
CA ALA A 231 6.97 -26.93 -28.99
C ALA A 231 5.47 -26.63 -28.84
N THR A 232 4.81 -27.28 -27.88
CA THR A 232 3.39 -27.04 -27.58
C THR A 232 3.21 -26.72 -26.10
N PHE A 233 2.62 -25.57 -25.80
CA PHE A 233 2.23 -25.14 -24.46
C PHE A 233 0.71 -25.16 -24.31
N TYR A 234 0.19 -25.31 -23.09
CA TYR A 234 -1.25 -25.29 -22.84
C TYR A 234 -1.61 -24.60 -21.52
N GLY A 235 -2.87 -24.16 -21.44
CA GLY A 235 -3.55 -23.88 -20.19
C GLY A 235 -4.89 -24.62 -20.14
N TYR A 236 -5.17 -25.29 -19.02
CA TYR A 236 -6.41 -26.02 -18.75
C TYR A 236 -7.10 -25.46 -17.50
N PHE A 237 -8.36 -25.08 -17.63
CA PHE A 237 -9.14 -24.45 -16.58
C PHE A 237 -10.25 -25.36 -16.06
N ASP A 238 -10.14 -25.81 -14.81
CA ASP A 238 -11.19 -26.54 -14.12
C ASP A 238 -12.00 -25.60 -13.23
N HIS A 239 -13.30 -25.51 -13.48
CA HIS A 239 -14.21 -24.62 -12.76
C HIS A 239 -15.03 -25.32 -11.66
N GLU A 240 -14.83 -26.63 -11.49
CA GLU A 240 -15.57 -27.47 -10.53
C GLU A 240 -14.64 -28.38 -9.72
N TYR A 241 -13.37 -28.00 -9.53
CA TYR A 241 -12.45 -28.81 -8.75
C TYR A 241 -12.85 -28.84 -7.26
N ASN A 242 -12.72 -30.00 -6.61
CA ASN A 242 -13.14 -30.19 -5.21
C ASN A 242 -12.02 -29.87 -4.20
N ASP A 243 -10.89 -30.56 -4.34
CA ASP A 243 -9.73 -30.44 -3.46
C ASP A 243 -8.49 -30.14 -4.31
N PHE A 244 -7.55 -29.38 -3.76
CA PHE A 244 -6.35 -29.00 -4.51
C PHE A 244 -5.53 -30.25 -4.85
N PRO A 245 -5.39 -30.62 -6.14
CA PRO A 245 -4.85 -31.93 -6.49
C PRO A 245 -3.46 -32.22 -5.92
N THR A 246 -3.20 -33.52 -5.76
CA THR A 246 -1.89 -34.06 -5.34
C THR A 246 -1.07 -34.61 -6.51
N LYS A 247 -1.63 -34.54 -7.72
CA LYS A 247 -1.02 -34.90 -9.00
C LYS A 247 -1.65 -34.02 -10.09
N ILE A 248 -1.03 -34.00 -11.27
CA ILE A 248 -1.63 -33.39 -12.47
C ILE A 248 -2.84 -34.21 -12.94
N GLU A 249 -3.87 -33.52 -13.44
CA GLU A 249 -5.12 -34.15 -13.90
C GLU A 249 -5.59 -33.60 -15.26
N GLY A 250 -5.17 -32.38 -15.63
CA GLY A 250 -5.55 -31.75 -16.89
C GLY A 250 -4.81 -32.33 -18.10
N LEU A 251 -3.55 -32.74 -17.95
CA LEU A 251 -2.70 -33.18 -19.05
C LEU A 251 -3.31 -34.25 -19.96
N ASP A 252 -3.93 -35.29 -19.40
CA ASP A 252 -4.52 -36.36 -20.21
C ASP A 252 -5.72 -35.86 -21.04
N LYS A 253 -6.58 -35.01 -20.44
CA LYS A 253 -7.67 -34.35 -21.16
C LYS A 253 -7.14 -33.44 -22.28
N VAL A 254 -6.06 -32.71 -22.01
CA VAL A 254 -5.42 -31.84 -23.02
C VAL A 254 -4.87 -32.68 -24.18
N LYS A 255 -4.25 -33.85 -23.91
CA LYS A 255 -3.77 -34.77 -24.95
C LYS A 255 -4.93 -35.32 -25.80
N GLU A 256 -6.04 -35.71 -25.17
CA GLU A 256 -7.24 -36.18 -25.86
C GLU A 256 -7.82 -35.09 -26.76
N VAL A 257 -8.00 -33.87 -26.24
CA VAL A 257 -8.50 -32.74 -27.02
C VAL A 257 -7.53 -32.38 -28.15
N TYR A 258 -6.22 -32.40 -27.91
CA TYR A 258 -5.21 -32.11 -28.91
C TYR A 258 -5.31 -33.00 -30.15
N GLN A 259 -5.65 -34.29 -29.98
CA GLN A 259 -5.84 -35.23 -31.08
C GLN A 259 -7.06 -34.89 -31.96
N THR A 260 -8.03 -34.13 -31.43
CA THR A 260 -9.25 -33.73 -32.15
C THR A 260 -9.10 -32.41 -32.92
N ILE A 261 -8.01 -31.67 -32.71
CA ILE A 261 -7.80 -30.36 -33.33
C ILE A 261 -7.43 -30.56 -34.80
N ASN A 262 -8.30 -30.06 -35.69
CA ASN A 262 -8.00 -30.01 -37.11
C ASN A 262 -6.89 -28.99 -37.37
N LYS A 263 -5.82 -29.42 -38.05
CA LYS A 263 -4.77 -28.51 -38.53
C LYS A 263 -5.27 -27.81 -39.78
N GLU A 264 -5.81 -26.61 -39.60
CA GLU A 264 -6.25 -25.74 -40.70
C GLU A 264 -5.07 -25.33 -41.59
N ASN A 265 -5.34 -25.19 -42.90
CA ASN A 265 -4.31 -24.79 -43.85
C ASN A 265 -4.00 -23.28 -43.72
N PHE A 266 -2.71 -22.93 -43.66
CA PHE A 266 -2.22 -21.55 -43.54
C PHE A 266 -2.30 -20.76 -44.85
N ASP A 267 -2.31 -21.43 -45.99
CA ASP A 267 -2.08 -20.81 -47.30
C ASP A 267 -3.21 -19.86 -47.72
N ASP A 268 -4.43 -20.06 -47.21
CA ASP A 268 -5.63 -19.27 -47.57
C ASP A 268 -6.00 -18.18 -46.54
N LEU A 269 -5.16 -17.91 -45.55
CA LEU A 269 -5.45 -16.95 -44.47
C LEU A 269 -4.98 -15.53 -44.80
N ASP A 270 -5.85 -14.54 -44.53
CA ASP A 270 -5.54 -13.11 -44.66
C ASP A 270 -4.80 -12.59 -43.42
N PHE A 271 -3.46 -12.61 -43.47
CA PHE A 271 -2.60 -12.18 -42.38
C PHE A 271 -2.42 -10.67 -42.31
N LYS A 272 -2.69 -10.10 -41.14
CA LYS A 272 -2.66 -8.67 -40.86
C LYS A 272 -1.66 -8.34 -39.77
N ARG A 273 -1.19 -7.10 -39.75
CA ARG A 273 -0.38 -6.54 -38.67
C ARG A 273 -0.76 -5.09 -38.48
N LEU A 274 -0.97 -4.70 -37.24
CA LEU A 274 -1.13 -3.31 -36.85
C LEU A 274 0.25 -2.64 -36.83
N GLU A 275 0.43 -1.54 -37.56
CA GLU A 275 1.71 -0.84 -37.63
C GLU A 275 1.76 0.33 -36.64
N ARG A 276 2.87 0.42 -35.90
CA ARG A 276 3.13 1.53 -34.98
C ARG A 276 3.71 2.70 -35.76
N VAL A 277 3.10 3.87 -35.62
CA VAL A 277 3.67 5.14 -36.08
C VAL A 277 4.63 5.68 -35.01
N ILE A 278 4.21 5.64 -33.74
CA ILE A 278 5.03 6.05 -32.58
C ILE A 278 5.01 4.93 -31.55
N ASN A 279 6.18 4.49 -31.12
CA ASN A 279 6.31 3.36 -30.20
C ASN A 279 6.63 3.82 -28.77
N ILE A 280 5.63 3.76 -27.88
CA ILE A 280 5.80 4.12 -26.46
C ILE A 280 6.75 3.17 -25.70
N ASN A 281 7.05 1.98 -26.23
CA ASN A 281 8.01 1.05 -25.64
C ASN A 281 9.47 1.46 -25.89
N LYS A 282 9.72 2.48 -26.73
CA LYS A 282 11.05 3.09 -26.85
C LYS A 282 11.25 4.10 -25.72
N ILE A 283 11.97 3.68 -24.69
CA ILE A 283 12.11 4.45 -23.45
C ILE A 283 13.46 5.15 -23.41
N TYR A 284 13.45 6.38 -22.90
CA TYR A 284 14.64 7.13 -22.55
C TYR A 284 14.85 7.09 -21.03
N ASN A 285 15.82 6.29 -20.61
CA ASN A 285 16.36 6.34 -19.25
C ASN A 285 17.54 7.30 -19.23
N SER A 286 17.52 8.27 -18.32
CA SER A 286 18.56 9.29 -18.20
C SER A 286 19.92 8.69 -17.88
N ARG A 287 21.00 9.36 -18.29
CA ARG A 287 22.35 9.09 -17.76
C ARG A 287 22.43 9.46 -16.28
N ASP A 288 23.37 8.84 -15.57
CA ASP A 288 23.65 9.17 -14.18
C ASP A 288 24.27 10.57 -14.05
N LEU A 289 24.04 11.21 -12.91
CA LEU A 289 24.75 12.44 -12.56
C LEU A 289 26.19 12.08 -12.13
N THR A 290 27.14 12.88 -12.57
CA THR A 290 28.51 12.84 -12.04
C THR A 290 28.56 13.43 -10.63
N ASN A 291 29.62 13.16 -9.87
CA ASN A 291 29.83 13.77 -8.55
C ASN A 291 29.89 15.30 -8.61
N GLU A 292 30.45 15.87 -9.68
CA GLU A 292 30.49 17.33 -9.88
C GLU A 292 29.08 17.89 -10.08
N GLU A 293 28.26 17.24 -10.91
CA GLU A 293 26.86 17.64 -11.11
C GLU A 293 26.03 17.49 -9.84
N LEU A 294 26.23 16.41 -9.08
CA LEU A 294 25.59 16.22 -7.78
C LEU A 294 25.98 17.31 -6.78
N ASN A 295 27.26 17.67 -6.69
CA ASN A 295 27.73 18.74 -5.81
C ASN A 295 27.20 20.12 -6.25
N LYS A 296 27.03 20.34 -7.56
CA LYS A 296 26.45 21.57 -8.11
C LYS A 296 24.95 21.68 -7.80
N LEU A 297 24.19 20.60 -7.97
CA LEU A 297 22.75 20.59 -7.72
C LEU A 297 22.42 20.54 -6.22
N PHE A 298 23.19 19.76 -5.45
CA PHE A 298 22.92 19.44 -4.06
C PHE A 298 24.22 19.53 -3.25
N PRO A 299 24.70 20.75 -2.92
CA PRO A 299 25.99 20.95 -2.25
C PRO A 299 25.99 20.49 -0.78
N LYS A 300 24.83 20.49 -0.13
CA LYS A 300 24.66 20.01 1.25
C LYS A 300 23.67 18.86 1.27
N ARG A 301 24.14 17.70 1.74
CA ARG A 301 23.38 16.44 1.75
C ARG A 301 23.48 15.82 3.13
N TYR A 302 22.36 15.28 3.59
CA TYR A 302 22.22 14.67 4.91
C TYR A 302 21.78 13.22 4.74
N GLN A 303 22.22 12.36 5.67
CA GLN A 303 21.82 10.95 5.68
C GLN A 303 22.04 10.26 4.32
N GLU A 304 23.22 10.49 3.71
CA GLU A 304 23.59 9.84 2.45
C GLU A 304 23.55 8.31 2.62
N GLU A 305 22.76 7.67 1.77
CA GLU A 305 22.72 6.22 1.63
C GLU A 305 23.65 5.81 0.50
N ILE A 306 24.53 4.85 0.79
CA ILE A 306 25.56 4.36 -0.13
C ILE A 306 25.36 2.87 -0.35
N ILE A 307 25.25 2.45 -1.61
CA ILE A 307 25.20 1.05 -2.03
C ILE A 307 26.27 0.87 -3.11
N ASP A 308 27.11 -0.16 -2.99
CA ASP A 308 28.20 -0.45 -3.91
C ASP A 308 29.09 0.76 -4.23
N ASN A 309 29.46 1.53 -3.18
CA ASN A 309 30.24 2.77 -3.23
C ASN A 309 29.60 3.92 -4.05
N LYS A 310 28.32 3.84 -4.38
CA LYS A 310 27.56 4.91 -5.01
C LYS A 310 26.55 5.49 -4.03
N ILE A 311 26.45 6.81 -3.99
CA ILE A 311 25.31 7.47 -3.33
C ILE A 311 24.06 7.07 -4.12
N VAL A 312 23.02 6.62 -3.42
CA VAL A 312 21.75 6.21 -4.03
C VAL A 312 20.57 7.06 -3.57
N SER A 313 20.64 7.65 -2.37
CA SER A 313 19.67 8.65 -1.91
C SER A 313 20.22 9.50 -0.76
N PHE A 314 19.59 10.63 -0.50
CA PHE A 314 19.92 11.53 0.61
C PHE A 314 18.74 12.49 0.91
N PHE A 315 18.89 13.28 1.97
CA PHE A 315 17.98 14.36 2.32
C PHE A 315 18.67 15.72 2.20
N LEU A 316 17.87 16.76 1.94
CA LEU A 316 18.28 18.16 2.00
C LEU A 316 17.97 18.77 3.36
N GLU A 317 18.51 19.95 3.65
CA GLU A 317 18.34 20.64 4.95
C GLU A 317 16.87 20.89 5.31
N ASN A 318 16.02 21.16 4.31
CA ASN A 318 14.58 21.33 4.48
C ASN A 318 13.80 20.01 4.58
N GLY A 319 14.48 18.86 4.58
CA GLY A 319 13.89 17.53 4.66
C GLY A 319 13.36 16.97 3.35
N ASP A 320 13.61 17.62 2.21
CA ASP A 320 13.29 17.05 0.90
C ASP A 320 14.14 15.82 0.63
N HIS A 321 13.55 14.82 -0.02
CA HIS A 321 14.23 13.56 -0.29
C HIS A 321 14.66 13.48 -1.75
N VAL A 322 15.93 13.16 -1.98
CA VAL A 322 16.48 12.96 -3.33
C VAL A 322 16.80 11.49 -3.52
N VAL A 323 16.22 10.89 -4.55
CA VAL A 323 16.48 9.52 -4.98
C VAL A 323 17.25 9.56 -6.29
N LEU A 324 18.40 8.88 -6.33
CA LEU A 324 19.16 8.71 -7.56
C LEU A 324 18.72 7.45 -8.28
N LYS A 325 18.84 7.47 -9.61
CA LYS A 325 18.41 6.37 -10.49
C LYS A 325 18.85 5.00 -10.02
N GLU A 326 20.09 4.90 -9.54
CA GLU A 326 20.70 3.64 -9.10
C GLU A 326 19.91 2.95 -7.98
N LYS A 327 19.30 3.70 -7.05
CA LYS A 327 18.52 3.10 -5.96
C LYS A 327 17.39 2.22 -6.47
N GLU A 328 16.82 2.57 -7.62
CA GLU A 328 15.70 1.84 -8.22
C GLU A 328 16.09 0.42 -8.66
N ARG A 329 17.38 0.12 -8.88
CA ARG A 329 17.86 -1.27 -9.12
C ARG A 329 17.71 -2.17 -7.91
N HIS A 330 17.72 -1.59 -6.71
CA HIS A 330 17.84 -2.30 -5.45
C HIS A 330 16.51 -2.46 -4.69
N VAL A 331 15.39 -2.01 -5.29
CA VAL A 331 14.07 -2.05 -4.66
C VAL A 331 13.04 -2.80 -5.52
N GLU A 332 12.32 -3.73 -4.90
CA GLU A 332 11.17 -4.41 -5.52
C GLU A 332 9.98 -3.47 -5.73
N ARG A 333 9.79 -2.53 -4.79
CA ARG A 333 8.69 -1.56 -4.79
C ARG A 333 9.19 -0.22 -5.34
N PRO A 334 8.61 0.31 -6.42
CA PRO A 334 9.18 1.47 -7.09
C PRO A 334 8.97 2.75 -6.31
N HIS A 335 9.97 3.63 -6.26
CA HIS A 335 9.84 4.92 -5.58
C HIS A 335 8.65 5.71 -6.14
N GLY A 336 7.83 6.27 -5.25
CA GLY A 336 6.67 7.08 -5.63
C GLY A 336 6.23 8.05 -4.54
N ASN A 337 5.28 8.93 -4.87
CA ASN A 337 4.76 9.94 -3.97
C ASN A 337 3.27 10.19 -4.24
N ILE A 338 2.54 10.64 -3.22
CA ILE A 338 1.14 11.08 -3.36
C ILE A 338 1.11 12.55 -2.96
N LEU A 339 0.79 13.42 -3.91
CA LEU A 339 0.64 14.85 -3.64
C LEU A 339 -0.81 15.11 -3.25
N ILE A 340 -1.03 15.84 -2.16
CA ILE A 340 -2.37 16.21 -1.69
C ILE A 340 -2.39 17.69 -1.28
N ASN A 341 -3.45 18.40 -1.66
CA ASN A 341 -3.67 19.75 -1.16
C ASN A 341 -4.26 19.71 0.27
N ASN A 342 -3.68 20.51 1.18
CA ASN A 342 -4.06 20.69 2.59
C ASN A 342 -4.84 19.54 3.25
N GLY A 343 -4.11 18.49 3.69
CA GLY A 343 -4.72 17.38 4.45
C GLY A 343 -5.03 17.69 5.92
N MET A 344 -4.55 18.82 6.48
CA MET A 344 -4.68 19.17 7.90
C MET A 344 -5.91 20.07 8.15
N LYS A 345 -7.09 19.62 7.68
CA LYS A 345 -8.36 20.37 7.74
C LYS A 345 -9.57 19.44 7.93
N VAL A 346 -10.72 20.02 8.23
CA VAL A 346 -12.00 19.30 8.23
C VAL A 346 -12.35 18.91 6.79
N ILE A 347 -12.55 17.61 6.52
CA ILE A 347 -12.82 17.08 5.17
C ILE A 347 -14.30 17.26 4.77
N SER A 348 -14.91 18.39 5.11
CA SER A 348 -16.08 18.87 4.36
C SER A 348 -15.66 19.45 3.00
N GLU A 349 -14.39 19.82 2.86
CA GLU A 349 -13.76 20.25 1.63
C GLU A 349 -13.02 19.07 1.00
N SER A 350 -13.43 18.67 -0.20
CA SER A 350 -12.86 17.52 -0.92
C SER A 350 -11.44 17.82 -1.43
N PRO A 351 -10.39 17.14 -0.90
CA PRO A 351 -9.02 17.38 -1.33
C PRO A 351 -8.78 16.80 -2.72
N LEU A 352 -7.97 17.49 -3.51
CA LEU A 352 -7.35 16.95 -4.71
C LEU A 352 -6.09 16.18 -4.32
N ALA A 353 -5.93 14.98 -4.88
CA ALA A 353 -4.70 14.21 -4.78
C ALA A 353 -4.27 13.66 -6.14
N THR A 354 -2.96 13.43 -6.29
CA THR A 354 -2.37 12.73 -7.45
C THR A 354 -1.17 11.89 -7.01
N THR A 355 -1.02 10.70 -7.60
CA THR A 355 0.07 9.77 -7.34
C THR A 355 1.08 9.78 -8.47
N ASN A 356 2.37 9.71 -8.17
CA ASN A 356 3.43 9.69 -9.17
C ASN A 356 4.58 8.74 -8.80
N TYR A 357 5.36 8.32 -9.80
CA TYR A 357 6.43 7.33 -9.65
C TYR A 357 7.71 7.73 -10.39
N ILE A 358 8.85 7.27 -9.88
CA ILE A 358 10.19 7.62 -10.38
C ILE A 358 10.37 7.30 -11.87
N PHE A 359 9.79 6.21 -12.38
CA PHE A 359 9.94 5.76 -13.77
C PHE A 359 9.05 6.49 -14.79
N GLY A 360 8.86 7.79 -14.58
CA GLY A 360 8.16 8.68 -15.51
C GLY A 360 6.63 8.48 -15.53
N VAL A 361 6.01 8.14 -14.40
CA VAL A 361 4.55 8.36 -14.20
C VAL A 361 4.42 9.70 -13.49
N PHE A 362 3.99 10.74 -14.20
CA PHE A 362 4.00 12.10 -13.66
C PHE A 362 2.76 12.41 -12.83
N ASN A 363 1.60 11.90 -13.25
CA ASN A 363 0.33 11.98 -12.52
C ASN A 363 -0.46 10.69 -12.76
N SER A 364 -1.02 10.06 -11.74
CA SER A 364 -1.87 8.87 -11.82
C SER A 364 -2.81 8.89 -10.61
N HIS A 365 -3.90 8.12 -10.64
CA HIS A 365 -4.90 8.15 -9.58
C HIS A 365 -5.30 9.59 -9.20
N VAL A 366 -5.46 10.46 -10.20
CA VAL A 366 -5.83 11.87 -9.96
C VAL A 366 -7.27 11.87 -9.46
N VAL A 367 -7.51 12.44 -8.28
CA VAL A 367 -8.82 12.40 -7.60
C VAL A 367 -9.15 13.74 -6.97
N VAL A 368 -10.44 14.05 -6.83
CA VAL A 368 -10.92 15.11 -5.95
C VAL A 368 -12.02 14.57 -5.04
N GLY A 369 -11.82 14.66 -3.72
CA GLY A 369 -12.70 14.07 -2.73
C GLY A 369 -12.51 12.56 -2.64
N HIS A 370 -13.49 11.79 -3.12
CA HIS A 370 -13.51 10.34 -2.93
C HIS A 370 -12.42 9.63 -3.76
N ALA A 371 -11.43 9.04 -3.09
CA ALA A 371 -10.25 8.43 -3.72
C ALA A 371 -10.56 7.33 -4.75
N ASN A 372 -11.60 6.50 -4.56
CA ASN A 372 -11.86 5.40 -5.52
C ASN A 372 -12.90 5.70 -6.62
N ILE A 373 -13.92 6.52 -6.35
CA ILE A 373 -15.03 6.78 -7.28
C ILE A 373 -14.74 8.01 -8.15
N HIS A 374 -14.12 9.04 -7.61
CA HIS A 374 -13.82 10.29 -8.31
C HIS A 374 -12.45 10.23 -9.01
N LYS A 375 -12.06 9.10 -9.62
CA LYS A 375 -10.77 9.02 -10.32
C LYS A 375 -10.90 9.65 -11.70
N PHE A 376 -10.05 10.63 -11.97
CA PHE A 376 -9.84 11.21 -13.29
C PHE A 376 -8.91 10.35 -14.14
N SER A 377 -7.77 9.92 -13.58
CA SER A 377 -6.77 9.09 -14.27
C SER A 377 -6.56 7.75 -13.58
N ASN A 378 -6.04 6.79 -14.34
CA ASN A 378 -5.92 5.41 -13.89
C ASN A 378 -4.75 5.15 -12.95
N ASP A 379 -4.71 3.94 -12.39
CA ASP A 379 -3.74 3.49 -11.40
C ASP A 379 -2.42 3.02 -12.04
N ASN A 380 -1.31 3.12 -11.30
CA ASN A 380 -0.09 2.36 -11.62
C ASN A 380 -0.18 0.95 -11.03
N LYS A 381 -0.46 -0.04 -11.88
CA LYS A 381 -0.80 -1.41 -11.46
C LYS A 381 0.38 -2.38 -11.45
N ASN A 382 1.53 -2.02 -12.05
CA ASN A 382 2.68 -2.91 -12.16
C ASN A 382 3.95 -2.27 -11.55
N PRO A 383 4.69 -2.98 -10.66
CA PRO A 383 5.85 -2.42 -9.97
C PRO A 383 7.10 -2.31 -10.84
N LEU A 384 7.13 -2.97 -12.01
CA LEU A 384 8.27 -3.03 -12.92
C LEU A 384 8.08 -2.19 -14.19
N ASN A 385 7.05 -1.33 -14.21
CA ASN A 385 6.72 -0.47 -15.35
C ASN A 385 6.45 -1.23 -16.67
N LEU A 386 5.88 -2.45 -16.58
CA LEU A 386 5.44 -3.19 -17.77
C LEU A 386 4.21 -2.55 -18.44
N VAL A 387 3.35 -1.90 -17.65
CA VAL A 387 2.13 -1.22 -18.09
C VAL A 387 2.35 0.30 -18.05
N LYS A 388 2.62 0.86 -19.22
CA LYS A 388 3.03 2.25 -19.50
C LYS A 388 1.85 3.12 -19.89
N LEU A 389 0.67 2.55 -20.12
CA LEU A 389 -0.57 3.32 -20.18
C LEU A 389 -1.00 3.90 -18.82
N SER A 390 -0.34 3.54 -17.72
CA SER A 390 -0.66 4.12 -16.42
C SER A 390 -0.31 5.61 -16.32
N GLY A 391 -1.32 6.41 -15.98
CA GLY A 391 -1.23 7.83 -15.67
C GLY A 391 -0.94 8.74 -16.86
N GLU A 392 -0.39 9.90 -16.54
CA GLU A 392 0.17 10.90 -17.42
C GLU A 392 1.65 10.62 -17.66
N ARG A 393 2.03 10.63 -18.93
CA ARG A 393 3.32 10.22 -19.47
C ARG A 393 3.78 11.20 -20.55
N ILE A 394 5.09 11.30 -20.75
CA ILE A 394 5.70 12.24 -21.70
C ILE A 394 6.68 11.51 -22.60
N LEU A 395 6.49 11.60 -23.91
CA LEU A 395 7.52 11.31 -24.90
C LEU A 395 8.23 12.60 -25.30
N ILE A 396 9.53 12.50 -25.50
CA ILE A 396 10.37 13.56 -26.06
C ILE A 396 11.03 13.04 -27.35
N LYS A 397 11.14 13.88 -28.37
CA LYS A 397 11.83 13.54 -29.60
C LYS A 397 13.35 13.75 -29.44
N ILE A 398 14.12 12.69 -29.61
CA ILE A 398 15.58 12.69 -29.52
C ILE A 398 16.11 11.98 -30.77
N ASN A 399 16.99 12.65 -31.52
CA ASN A 399 17.55 12.14 -32.79
C ASN A 399 16.45 11.64 -33.75
N ASP A 400 15.45 12.50 -33.99
CA ASP A 400 14.27 12.25 -34.85
C ASP A 400 13.32 11.13 -34.40
N GLU A 401 13.50 10.58 -33.20
CA GLU A 401 12.67 9.51 -32.66
C GLU A 401 12.01 9.91 -31.33
N TYR A 402 10.70 9.73 -31.21
CA TYR A 402 10.00 9.90 -29.94
C TYR A 402 10.36 8.77 -28.98
N ARG A 403 10.73 9.15 -27.76
CA ARG A 403 11.07 8.24 -26.66
C ARG A 403 10.31 8.62 -25.40
N LEU A 404 9.66 7.64 -24.79
CA LEU A 404 8.97 7.79 -23.51
C LEU A 404 9.99 8.07 -22.40
N LEU A 405 9.81 9.14 -21.62
CA LEU A 405 10.65 9.40 -20.45
C LEU A 405 10.43 8.31 -19.39
N GLY A 406 11.50 7.60 -19.04
CA GLY A 406 11.51 6.53 -18.05
C GLY A 406 12.15 6.98 -16.73
N LEU A 407 13.25 6.35 -16.34
CA LEU A 407 13.98 6.67 -15.13
C LEU A 407 14.82 7.96 -15.28
N PRO A 408 14.67 8.96 -14.39
CA PRO A 408 15.47 10.19 -14.39
C PRO A 408 16.86 9.95 -13.80
N ALA A 409 17.76 10.94 -13.90
CA ALA A 409 19.04 10.92 -13.22
C ALA A 409 18.83 11.03 -11.70
N CYS A 410 17.94 11.94 -11.29
CA CYS A 410 17.44 12.05 -9.93
C CYS A 410 15.96 12.42 -9.89
N TYR A 411 15.34 12.08 -8.77
CA TYR A 411 13.95 12.30 -8.43
C TYR A 411 13.88 12.97 -7.06
N VAL A 412 13.40 14.22 -7.04
CA VAL A 412 13.34 15.07 -5.84
C VAL A 412 11.90 15.12 -5.35
N LEU A 413 11.73 14.82 -4.08
CA LEU A 413 10.43 14.64 -3.42
C LEU A 413 10.25 15.66 -2.31
N THR A 414 9.11 16.32 -2.31
CA THR A 414 8.59 17.11 -1.19
C THR A 414 7.18 16.61 -0.82
N PRO A 415 6.60 17.02 0.32
CA PRO A 415 5.21 16.67 0.65
C PRO A 415 4.15 17.18 -0.35
N SER A 416 4.49 18.17 -1.19
CA SER A 416 3.55 18.80 -2.13
C SER A 416 4.02 18.77 -3.58
N SER A 417 5.24 18.28 -3.85
CA SER A 417 5.77 18.22 -5.20
C SER A 417 6.68 17.03 -5.46
N SER A 418 6.83 16.74 -6.75
CA SER A 418 7.76 15.76 -7.28
C SER A 418 8.45 16.35 -8.51
N SER A 419 9.79 16.22 -8.59
CA SER A 419 10.58 16.74 -9.70
C SER A 419 11.51 15.66 -10.26
N TRP A 420 11.47 15.46 -11.58
CA TRP A 420 12.31 14.51 -12.33
C TRP A 420 13.32 15.27 -13.17
N TYR A 421 14.59 14.86 -13.12
CA TYR A 421 15.68 15.48 -13.87
C TYR A 421 16.25 14.49 -14.88
N TYR A 422 16.02 14.73 -16.17
CA TYR A 422 16.51 13.89 -17.27
C TYR A 422 17.67 14.58 -17.97
N LYS A 423 18.87 14.02 -17.84
CA LYS A 423 20.04 14.47 -18.58
C LYS A 423 19.92 13.97 -20.01
N ILE A 424 19.82 14.87 -20.98
CA ILE A 424 19.66 14.59 -22.41
C ILE A 424 20.76 15.32 -23.17
N ASN A 425 21.68 14.57 -23.78
CA ASN A 425 22.86 15.12 -24.44
C ASN A 425 23.64 16.08 -23.51
N ASP A 426 23.69 17.36 -23.84
CA ASP A 426 24.31 18.47 -23.11
C ASP A 426 23.29 19.36 -22.38
N ASP A 427 22.06 18.88 -22.19
CA ASP A 427 20.95 19.58 -21.54
C ASP A 427 20.30 18.74 -20.43
N MET A 428 19.44 19.38 -19.64
CA MET A 428 18.66 18.77 -18.57
C MET A 428 17.20 19.14 -18.75
N ILE A 429 16.34 18.15 -18.94
CA ILE A 429 14.88 18.33 -18.91
C ILE A 429 14.40 18.11 -17.49
N LYS A 430 13.71 19.11 -16.96
CA LYS A 430 13.07 19.06 -15.66
C LYS A 430 11.57 18.94 -15.86
N VAL A 431 10.97 17.91 -15.29
CA VAL A 431 9.51 17.79 -15.15
C VAL A 431 9.18 17.98 -13.69
N GLU A 432 8.24 18.85 -13.36
CA GLU A 432 7.83 19.13 -11.99
C GLU A 432 6.32 19.13 -11.86
N VAL A 433 5.81 18.52 -10.80
CA VAL A 433 4.40 18.58 -10.43
C VAL A 433 4.32 19.10 -9.01
N ALA A 434 3.48 20.10 -8.75
CA ALA A 434 3.21 20.61 -7.41
C ALA A 434 1.71 20.83 -7.17
N THR A 435 1.22 20.53 -5.97
CA THR A 435 -0.14 20.84 -5.53
C THR A 435 -0.19 22.20 -4.84
N HIS A 436 -1.25 22.96 -5.12
CA HIS A 436 -1.50 24.17 -4.36
C HIS A 436 -1.88 23.81 -2.93
N TYR A 437 -1.53 24.65 -1.93
CA TYR A 437 -1.85 24.31 -0.54
C TYR A 437 -3.37 24.27 -0.30
N SER A 438 -4.11 25.36 -0.55
CA SER A 438 -5.56 25.44 -0.19
C SER A 438 -6.52 25.02 -1.30
N LEU A 439 -6.33 25.52 -2.52
CA LEU A 439 -7.19 25.31 -3.67
C LEU A 439 -6.99 23.92 -4.31
N PRO A 440 -8.03 23.31 -4.91
CA PRO A 440 -8.01 21.95 -5.45
C PRO A 440 -7.41 21.91 -6.87
N TYR A 441 -6.15 22.35 -7.00
CA TYR A 441 -5.42 22.23 -8.26
C TYR A 441 -3.97 21.82 -8.06
N TYR A 442 -3.40 21.23 -9.11
CA TYR A 442 -1.96 21.03 -9.25
C TYR A 442 -1.48 21.67 -10.54
N LYS A 443 -0.18 22.01 -10.58
CA LYS A 443 0.50 22.50 -11.78
C LYS A 443 1.62 21.52 -12.15
N MET A 444 1.68 21.17 -13.42
CA MET A 444 2.81 20.46 -14.02
C MET A 444 3.58 21.43 -14.91
N GLU A 445 4.90 21.49 -14.76
CA GLU A 445 5.82 22.26 -15.59
C GLU A 445 6.87 21.34 -16.20
N VAL A 446 7.14 21.51 -17.49
CA VAL A 446 8.22 20.83 -18.20
C VAL A 446 9.13 21.90 -18.78
N SER A 447 10.44 21.81 -18.53
CA SER A 447 11.41 22.81 -18.98
C SER A 447 12.77 22.22 -19.32
N SER A 448 13.42 22.76 -20.35
CA SER A 448 14.85 22.62 -20.61
C SER A 448 15.62 23.64 -19.78
N LEU A 449 16.59 23.18 -18.99
CA LEU A 449 17.43 24.09 -18.20
C LEU A 449 18.37 24.95 -19.05
N ASN A 450 18.69 24.52 -20.28
CA ASN A 450 19.46 25.30 -21.23
C ASN A 450 18.59 26.01 -22.29
N ASN A 451 17.28 26.07 -22.10
CA ASN A 451 16.31 26.66 -23.03
C ASN A 451 16.35 26.08 -24.45
N LYS A 452 16.77 24.83 -24.60
CA LYS A 452 16.71 24.12 -25.89
C LYS A 452 15.28 23.71 -26.20
N GLU A 453 14.93 23.79 -27.47
CA GLU A 453 13.60 23.43 -27.95
C GLU A 453 13.53 21.95 -28.35
N TYR A 454 12.42 21.30 -28.02
CA TYR A 454 12.15 19.90 -28.35
C TYR A 454 10.69 19.71 -28.78
N ASP A 455 10.42 18.57 -29.40
CA ASP A 455 9.07 18.09 -29.65
C ASP A 455 8.66 17.11 -28.54
N PHE A 456 7.45 17.30 -28.01
CA PHE A 456 6.88 16.49 -26.93
C PHE A 456 5.51 15.93 -27.30
N ILE A 457 5.22 14.73 -26.81
CA ILE A 457 3.87 14.15 -26.79
C ILE A 457 3.55 13.77 -25.34
N CYS A 458 2.50 14.33 -24.78
CA CYS A 458 1.99 13.92 -23.48
C CYS A 458 0.73 13.08 -23.67
N TYR A 459 0.58 11.98 -22.93
CA TYR A 459 -0.66 11.22 -22.90
C TYR A 459 -1.10 10.95 -21.48
N GLU A 460 -2.42 10.95 -21.23
CA GLU A 460 -3.02 10.63 -19.92
C GLU A 460 -4.21 9.67 -20.11
N HIS A 461 -4.17 8.54 -19.41
CA HIS A 461 -5.21 7.52 -19.50
C HIS A 461 -6.35 7.82 -18.53
N LEU A 462 -7.49 8.16 -19.10
CA LEU A 462 -8.66 8.67 -18.41
C LEU A 462 -9.57 7.55 -17.89
N VAL A 463 -10.19 7.82 -16.76
CA VAL A 463 -11.15 6.94 -16.08
C VAL A 463 -12.51 7.60 -15.95
N LEU A 464 -12.56 8.75 -15.27
CA LEU A 464 -13.78 9.46 -14.86
C LEU A 464 -14.82 8.54 -14.19
N GLY A 465 -14.38 7.83 -13.16
CA GLY A 465 -15.20 6.85 -12.44
C GLY A 465 -14.33 5.88 -11.65
N GLU A 466 -14.86 4.68 -11.39
CA GLU A 466 -14.20 3.67 -10.58
C GLU A 466 -13.11 2.86 -11.30
N ASN A 467 -13.25 2.64 -12.62
CA ASN A 467 -12.39 1.74 -13.40
C ASN A 467 -12.24 2.19 -14.85
N GLU A 468 -11.10 1.85 -15.46
CA GLU A 468 -10.86 2.10 -16.88
C GLU A 468 -11.89 1.36 -17.73
N TYR A 469 -12.24 1.96 -18.87
CA TYR A 469 -13.20 1.41 -19.83
C TYR A 469 -14.62 1.21 -19.27
N ALA A 470 -14.97 1.74 -18.09
CA ALA A 470 -16.30 1.52 -17.52
C ALA A 470 -17.37 2.45 -18.09
N HIS A 471 -17.01 3.71 -18.39
CA HIS A 471 -17.96 4.78 -18.66
C HIS A 471 -17.57 5.62 -19.87
N VAL A 472 -18.57 6.29 -20.46
CA VAL A 472 -18.35 7.31 -21.48
C VAL A 472 -17.75 8.57 -20.84
N ILE A 473 -16.76 9.15 -21.51
CA ILE A 473 -16.05 10.35 -21.07
C ILE A 473 -16.46 11.52 -21.97
N ASN A 474 -17.04 12.56 -21.35
CA ASN A 474 -17.44 13.77 -22.05
C ASN A 474 -16.35 14.83 -21.91
N VAL A 475 -15.87 15.35 -23.04
CA VAL A 475 -14.81 16.38 -23.09
C VAL A 475 -15.25 17.59 -23.91
N LYS A 476 -15.39 18.73 -23.25
CA LYS A 476 -15.61 20.03 -23.88
C LYS A 476 -14.28 20.76 -23.99
N LYS A 477 -13.99 21.31 -25.18
CA LYS A 477 -12.80 22.13 -25.43
C LYS A 477 -13.22 23.57 -25.63
N GLU A 478 -12.54 24.49 -24.95
CA GLU A 478 -12.65 25.95 -25.10
C GLU A 478 -11.23 26.50 -25.14
N ASP A 479 -10.78 26.98 -26.32
CA ASP A 479 -9.40 27.39 -26.57
C ASP A 479 -8.37 26.32 -26.13
N ASN A 480 -7.46 26.66 -25.22
CA ASN A 480 -6.47 25.76 -24.63
C ASN A 480 -6.92 25.15 -23.29
N THR A 481 -8.23 25.14 -23.03
CA THR A 481 -8.83 24.57 -21.83
C THR A 481 -9.73 23.38 -22.17
N LEU A 482 -9.61 22.31 -21.39
CA LEU A 482 -10.48 21.14 -21.46
C LEU A 482 -11.31 21.01 -20.19
N TYR A 483 -12.59 20.72 -20.34
CA TYR A 483 -13.50 20.37 -19.27
C TYR A 483 -13.96 18.93 -19.43
N PHE A 484 -13.95 18.20 -18.32
CA PHE A 484 -14.31 16.79 -18.29
C PHE A 484 -15.44 16.55 -17.29
N ASN A 485 -16.42 15.75 -17.68
CA ASN A 485 -17.50 15.30 -16.81
C ASN A 485 -17.90 13.87 -17.16
N SER A 486 -18.49 13.17 -16.18
CA SER A 486 -19.08 11.85 -16.42
C SER A 486 -20.44 11.98 -17.08
N ASP A 487 -20.87 10.93 -17.78
CA ASP A 487 -22.25 10.79 -18.22
C ASP A 487 -23.24 10.72 -17.04
N ALA A 488 -24.50 11.13 -17.27
CA ALA A 488 -25.56 11.10 -16.27
C ALA A 488 -25.90 9.67 -15.79
N SER A 489 -25.57 8.63 -16.58
CA SER A 489 -25.73 7.23 -16.19
C SER A 489 -24.71 6.76 -15.15
N ASN A 490 -23.63 7.52 -14.91
CA ASN A 490 -22.59 7.13 -13.96
C ASN A 490 -23.10 7.27 -12.51
N PHE A 491 -22.87 6.25 -11.67
CA PHE A 491 -23.23 6.27 -10.24
C PHE A 491 -22.67 7.51 -9.53
N MET A 492 -21.47 7.95 -9.93
CA MET A 492 -20.84 9.17 -9.44
C MET A 492 -21.74 10.40 -9.62
N HIS A 493 -22.31 10.58 -10.81
CA HIS A 493 -23.17 11.72 -11.15
C HIS A 493 -24.44 11.77 -10.28
N SER A 494 -24.97 10.61 -9.88
CA SER A 494 -26.16 10.55 -9.01
C SER A 494 -25.96 11.13 -7.60
N LYS A 495 -24.70 11.20 -7.13
CA LYS A 495 -24.33 11.75 -5.81
C LYS A 495 -23.64 13.10 -5.91
N TYR A 496 -22.88 13.33 -6.98
CA TYR A 496 -22.15 14.56 -7.26
C TYR A 496 -22.39 15.02 -8.72
N PRO A 497 -23.56 15.60 -9.02
CA PRO A 497 -23.91 16.01 -10.38
C PRO A 497 -23.02 17.15 -10.91
N ASP A 498 -22.47 17.97 -10.00
CA ASP A 498 -21.62 19.13 -10.33
C ASP A 498 -20.13 18.79 -10.41
N LEU A 499 -19.73 17.54 -10.16
CA LEU A 499 -18.33 17.13 -10.23
C LEU A 499 -17.80 17.23 -11.66
N LYS A 500 -16.75 18.03 -11.82
CA LYS A 500 -16.08 18.31 -13.09
C LYS A 500 -14.57 18.38 -12.87
N TYR A 501 -13.83 18.12 -13.93
CA TYR A 501 -12.40 18.39 -14.00
C TYR A 501 -12.12 19.44 -15.06
N LYS A 502 -11.09 20.25 -14.84
CA LYS A 502 -10.64 21.26 -15.79
C LYS A 502 -9.13 21.16 -15.94
N ALA A 503 -8.65 21.20 -17.18
CA ALA A 503 -7.22 21.26 -17.48
C ALA A 503 -6.94 22.46 -18.39
N GLU A 504 -6.10 23.38 -17.92
CA GLU A 504 -5.62 24.54 -18.66
C GLU A 504 -4.20 24.30 -19.16
N TYR A 505 -3.97 24.48 -20.45
CA TYR A 505 -2.68 24.29 -21.09
C TYR A 505 -2.05 25.65 -21.43
N LEU A 506 -0.99 26.01 -20.71
CA LEU A 506 -0.39 27.34 -20.74
C LEU A 506 0.76 27.40 -21.77
N ASN A 507 0.46 27.04 -23.02
CA ASN A 507 1.36 27.17 -24.15
C ASN A 507 0.56 27.24 -25.45
N ASP A 508 0.79 28.28 -26.25
CA ASP A 508 0.03 28.52 -27.50
C ASP A 508 0.28 27.46 -28.60
N LYS A 509 1.35 26.66 -28.47
CA LYS A 509 1.69 25.57 -29.40
C LYS A 509 1.10 24.22 -29.01
N VAL A 510 0.19 24.16 -28.03
CA VAL A 510 -0.49 22.91 -27.66
C VAL A 510 -1.45 22.47 -28.75
N GLU A 511 -1.34 21.23 -29.20
CA GLU A 511 -2.35 20.59 -30.03
C GLU A 511 -2.96 19.38 -29.31
N PHE A 512 -4.27 19.23 -29.45
CA PHE A 512 -5.02 18.11 -28.87
C PHE A 512 -5.23 17.04 -29.93
N LYS A 513 -4.79 15.82 -29.62
CA LYS A 513 -4.89 14.62 -30.46
C LYS A 513 -5.54 13.48 -29.66
N ASP A 514 -5.68 12.33 -30.29
CA ASP A 514 -6.08 11.08 -29.64
C ASP A 514 -5.01 10.00 -29.90
N ASP A 515 -5.32 8.75 -29.56
CA ASP A 515 -4.43 7.61 -29.73
C ASP A 515 -4.12 7.25 -31.20
N THR A 516 -4.80 7.85 -32.19
CA THR A 516 -4.50 7.60 -33.62
C THR A 516 -3.12 8.10 -34.03
N ILE A 517 -2.48 9.00 -33.28
CA ILE A 517 -1.10 9.43 -33.57
C ILE A 517 -0.07 8.30 -33.40
N PHE A 518 -0.40 7.27 -32.60
CA PHE A 518 0.53 6.17 -32.30
C PHE A 518 0.45 5.03 -33.32
N PHE A 519 -0.62 4.93 -34.11
CA PHE A 519 -0.89 3.79 -34.98
C PHE A 519 -1.50 4.20 -36.32
N ASN A 520 -1.40 3.35 -37.33
CA ASN A 520 -2.04 3.57 -38.62
C ASN A 520 -3.55 3.24 -38.62
N ILE A 521 -4.29 3.73 -37.63
CA ILE A 521 -5.73 3.51 -37.46
C ILE A 521 -6.52 4.79 -37.75
N SER A 522 -7.75 4.64 -38.23
CA SER A 522 -8.63 5.78 -38.57
C SER A 522 -9.45 6.32 -37.41
N THR A 523 -9.54 5.58 -36.29
CA THR A 523 -10.42 5.92 -35.16
C THR A 523 -9.78 5.55 -33.83
N SER A 524 -9.93 6.43 -32.84
CA SER A 524 -9.53 6.23 -31.46
C SER A 524 -10.15 4.97 -30.81
N GLN A 525 -9.39 4.27 -29.99
CA GLN A 525 -9.78 3.02 -29.32
C GLN A 525 -9.62 3.04 -27.80
N TYR A 526 -8.92 4.02 -27.24
CA TYR A 526 -8.64 4.09 -25.81
C TYR A 526 -9.08 5.43 -25.22
N PRO A 527 -9.42 5.45 -23.91
CA PRO A 527 -9.74 6.69 -23.23
C PRO A 527 -8.48 7.50 -22.93
N LEU A 528 -7.78 7.91 -23.98
CA LEU A 528 -6.48 8.56 -23.92
C LEU A 528 -6.61 10.01 -24.35
N LEU A 529 -6.23 10.93 -23.47
CA LEU A 529 -6.01 12.32 -23.84
C LEU A 529 -4.57 12.46 -24.33
N VAL A 530 -4.38 12.98 -25.54
CA VAL A 530 -3.05 13.23 -26.11
C VAL A 530 -2.87 14.70 -26.41
N THR A 531 -1.74 15.27 -25.97
CA THR A 531 -1.32 16.63 -26.32
C THR A 531 0.06 16.61 -26.95
N THR A 532 0.29 17.46 -27.93
CA THR A 532 1.60 17.59 -28.60
C THR A 532 2.10 19.02 -28.55
N TYR A 533 3.41 19.16 -28.45
CA TYR A 533 4.11 20.44 -28.44
C TYR A 533 5.28 20.35 -29.40
N ASN A 534 5.36 21.24 -30.38
CA ASN A 534 6.43 21.24 -31.37
C ASN A 534 7.36 22.44 -31.16
N ASN A 535 8.67 22.17 -31.14
CA ASN A 535 9.71 23.17 -30.99
C ASN A 535 9.46 24.12 -29.79
N VAL A 536 9.39 23.55 -28.57
CA VAL A 536 9.23 24.31 -27.32
C VAL A 536 10.35 24.00 -26.34
N SER A 537 10.81 24.99 -25.59
CA SER A 537 11.77 24.80 -24.49
C SER A 537 11.09 24.57 -23.15
N ASN A 538 9.80 24.93 -23.04
CA ASN A 538 8.99 24.71 -21.85
C ASN A 538 7.49 24.68 -22.19
N PHE A 539 6.70 24.03 -21.34
CA PHE A 539 5.25 24.12 -21.32
C PHE A 539 4.71 23.78 -19.93
N SER A 540 3.46 24.16 -19.65
CA SER A 540 2.83 23.80 -18.38
C SER A 540 1.34 23.51 -18.51
N LYS A 541 0.83 22.72 -17.56
CA LYS A 541 -0.58 22.34 -17.42
C LYS A 541 -1.03 22.65 -16.00
N VAL A 542 -2.18 23.29 -15.84
CA VAL A 542 -2.86 23.40 -14.54
C VAL A 542 -4.10 22.54 -14.56
N PHE A 543 -4.25 21.68 -13.56
CA PHE A 543 -5.35 20.75 -13.47
C PHE A 543 -6.15 20.99 -12.19
N TYR A 544 -7.47 21.10 -12.33
CA TYR A 544 -8.41 21.40 -11.26
C TYR A 544 -9.39 20.26 -11.06
N GLY A 545 -9.65 19.94 -9.79
CA GLY A 545 -10.82 19.18 -9.36
C GLY A 545 -11.91 20.11 -8.86
N LEU A 546 -13.04 20.16 -9.55
CA LEU A 546 -14.16 21.05 -9.25
C LEU A 546 -15.33 20.22 -8.73
N ILE A 547 -15.67 20.39 -7.46
CA ILE A 547 -16.71 19.62 -6.78
C ILE A 547 -17.61 20.57 -5.99
N ASP A 548 -18.89 20.20 -5.88
CA ASP A 548 -19.91 20.98 -5.17
C ASP A 548 -20.03 22.44 -5.68
N GLY A 549 -19.85 22.64 -6.99
CA GLY A 549 -20.00 23.95 -7.65
C GLY A 549 -18.88 24.94 -7.36
N ILE A 550 -17.76 24.51 -6.78
CA ILE A 550 -16.59 25.36 -6.56
C ILE A 550 -15.99 25.75 -7.92
N GLU A 551 -15.84 27.06 -8.14
CA GLU A 551 -15.03 27.63 -9.21
C GLU A 551 -13.76 28.24 -8.59
N VAL A 552 -12.63 28.04 -9.26
CA VAL A 552 -11.33 28.56 -8.79
C VAL A 552 -10.96 29.76 -9.64
N GLU A 553 -11.24 30.96 -9.13
CA GLU A 553 -10.78 32.23 -9.69
C GLU A 553 -9.63 32.76 -8.84
N SER A 554 -8.41 32.33 -9.16
CA SER A 554 -7.19 32.78 -8.46
C SER A 554 -6.03 32.90 -9.43
N GLU A 555 -5.07 33.78 -9.12
CA GLU A 555 -3.78 33.81 -9.81
C GLU A 555 -3.09 32.45 -9.69
N ILE A 556 -2.62 31.92 -10.82
CA ILE A 556 -1.92 30.65 -10.90
C ILE A 556 -0.48 30.88 -10.45
N LEU A 557 -0.13 30.33 -9.30
CA LEU A 557 1.23 30.38 -8.79
C LEU A 557 2.18 29.56 -9.70
N ASN A 558 3.45 29.95 -9.76
CA ASN A 558 4.46 29.07 -10.35
C ASN A 558 4.82 27.93 -9.37
N VAL A 559 5.39 26.84 -9.89
CA VAL A 559 5.70 25.64 -9.09
C VAL A 559 6.58 25.96 -7.87
N LYS A 560 7.56 26.86 -8.02
CA LYS A 560 8.46 27.24 -6.91
C LYS A 560 7.68 27.92 -5.78
N GLU A 561 6.84 28.90 -6.09
CA GLU A 561 5.98 29.58 -5.12
C GLU A 561 5.01 28.62 -4.43
N MET A 562 4.46 27.65 -5.18
CA MET A 562 3.58 26.62 -4.62
C MET A 562 4.32 25.78 -3.57
N ILE A 563 5.55 25.36 -3.86
CA ILE A 563 6.39 24.58 -2.94
C ILE A 563 6.73 25.40 -1.69
N GLU A 564 7.22 26.63 -1.85
CA GLU A 564 7.58 27.52 -0.74
C GLU A 564 6.38 27.82 0.16
N ASN A 565 5.22 28.15 -0.44
CA ASN A 565 3.98 28.42 0.30
C ASN A 565 3.48 27.19 1.05
N TYR A 566 3.53 26.02 0.42
CA TYR A 566 3.13 24.77 1.07
C TYR A 566 4.06 24.45 2.23
N GLN A 567 5.38 24.58 2.03
CA GLN A 567 6.38 24.31 3.05
C GLN A 567 6.17 25.18 4.29
N GLU A 568 6.01 26.50 4.13
CA GLU A 568 5.77 27.41 5.25
C GLU A 568 4.54 27.00 6.08
N LYS A 569 3.43 26.70 5.40
CA LYS A 569 2.18 26.29 6.06
C LYS A 569 2.27 24.89 6.67
N PHE A 570 3.00 23.99 6.02
CA PHE A 570 3.24 22.64 6.53
C PHE A 570 4.07 22.66 7.81
N GLU A 571 5.14 23.46 7.86
CA GLU A 571 5.95 23.70 9.07
C GLU A 571 5.09 24.21 10.23
N LYS A 572 4.15 25.13 9.95
CA LYS A 572 3.16 25.57 10.94
C LYS A 572 2.25 24.43 11.41
N ASN A 573 1.78 23.56 10.51
CA ASN A 573 0.91 22.43 10.85
C ASN A 573 1.60 21.37 11.71
N ILE A 574 2.93 21.23 11.58
CA ILE A 574 3.74 20.36 12.44
C ILE A 574 4.27 21.08 13.68
N ASN A 575 3.72 22.26 14.00
CA ASN A 575 4.07 23.06 15.16
C ASN A 575 5.58 23.40 15.24
N TYR A 576 6.21 23.60 14.08
CA TYR A 576 7.64 23.91 13.96
C TYR A 576 8.55 22.92 14.70
N PHE A 577 8.16 21.64 14.74
CA PHE A 577 8.93 20.58 15.36
C PHE A 577 10.36 20.58 14.82
N LYS A 578 11.33 20.75 15.72
CA LYS A 578 12.75 20.63 15.38
C LYS A 578 13.55 20.16 16.58
N LEU A 579 14.32 19.10 16.39
CA LEU A 579 15.35 18.64 17.31
C LEU A 579 16.71 19.20 16.90
N GLU A 580 17.51 19.62 17.88
CA GLU A 580 18.88 20.10 17.68
C GLU A 580 19.83 19.34 18.63
N ASN A 581 20.78 18.62 18.04
CA ASN A 581 21.90 17.94 18.71
C ASN A 581 22.98 17.67 17.64
N SER A 582 24.24 17.46 18.04
CA SER A 582 25.29 16.96 17.14
C SER A 582 25.13 15.48 16.75
N HIS A 583 24.25 14.72 17.42
CA HIS A 583 24.04 13.31 17.13
C HIS A 583 23.25 13.09 15.83
N GLU A 584 23.78 12.25 14.93
CA GLU A 584 23.18 11.93 13.63
C GLU A 584 21.73 11.40 13.66
N LEU A 585 21.26 10.87 14.79
CA LEU A 585 19.90 10.34 14.94
C LEU A 585 18.86 11.46 14.91
N VAL A 586 19.23 12.67 15.33
CA VAL A 586 18.33 13.82 15.38
C VAL A 586 17.83 14.19 13.99
N ASP A 587 18.69 14.14 12.97
CA ASP A 587 18.30 14.40 11.59
C ASP A 587 17.27 13.38 11.10
N LYS A 588 17.46 12.08 11.43
CA LYS A 588 16.49 11.03 11.08
C LYS A 588 15.10 11.32 11.65
N PHE A 589 15.03 11.79 12.91
CA PHE A 589 13.75 12.14 13.53
C PHE A 589 13.15 13.41 12.95
N ASN A 590 13.94 14.44 12.65
CA ASN A 590 13.45 15.66 12.00
C ASN A 590 12.83 15.36 10.62
N PHE A 591 13.56 14.63 9.77
CA PHE A 591 13.07 14.30 8.43
C PHE A 591 11.84 13.39 8.48
N ILE A 592 11.84 12.36 9.33
CA ILE A 592 10.69 11.45 9.41
C ILE A 592 9.46 12.13 10.02
N PHE A 593 9.62 13.13 10.91
CA PHE A 593 8.49 13.88 11.45
C PHE A 593 7.68 14.57 10.34
N LYS A 594 8.38 15.23 9.41
CA LYS A 594 7.79 15.86 8.22
C LYS A 594 7.07 14.83 7.35
N TRP A 595 7.76 13.76 6.98
CA TRP A 595 7.26 12.78 6.01
C TRP A 595 6.14 11.88 6.56
N PHE A 596 6.23 11.42 7.80
CA PHE A 596 5.17 10.62 8.41
C PHE A 596 3.93 11.46 8.73
N THR A 597 4.07 12.78 8.95
CA THR A 597 2.90 13.66 9.03
C THR A 597 2.19 13.66 7.70
N HIS A 598 2.93 13.86 6.60
CA HIS A 598 2.38 13.81 5.25
C HIS A 598 1.69 12.47 4.94
N ASN A 599 2.32 11.33 5.27
CA ASN A 599 1.73 10.00 5.09
C ASN A 599 0.42 9.82 5.88
N ALA A 600 0.40 10.25 7.14
CA ALA A 600 -0.80 10.19 8.00
C ALA A 600 -1.94 11.09 7.49
N LEU A 601 -1.60 12.26 6.93
CA LEU A 601 -2.59 13.18 6.36
C LEU A 601 -3.24 12.62 5.10
N ILE A 602 -2.51 11.87 4.27
CA ILE A 602 -3.11 11.16 3.12
C ILE A 602 -4.05 10.07 3.62
N HIS A 603 -3.59 9.24 4.57
CA HIS A 603 -4.42 8.20 5.20
C HIS A 603 -5.74 8.77 5.77
N TYR A 604 -5.71 10.00 6.28
CA TYR A 604 -6.89 10.73 6.75
C TYR A 604 -7.75 11.33 5.63
N ALA A 605 -7.17 12.15 4.76
CA ALA A 605 -7.90 13.08 3.89
C ALA A 605 -8.18 12.53 2.49
N SER A 606 -7.32 11.66 1.96
CA SER A 606 -7.54 10.96 0.69
C SER A 606 -7.09 9.51 0.86
N PRO A 607 -7.93 8.65 1.48
CA PRO A 607 -7.50 7.33 1.95
C PRO A 607 -7.10 6.39 0.80
N HIS A 608 -5.82 6.37 0.43
CA HIS A 608 -5.18 5.44 -0.50
C HIS A 608 -3.66 5.39 -0.26
N GLY A 609 -3.00 4.37 -0.80
CA GLY A 609 -1.54 4.18 -0.75
C GLY A 609 -0.97 3.82 -2.12
N LEU A 610 0.34 3.56 -2.18
CA LEU A 610 1.01 3.23 -3.44
C LEU A 610 0.61 1.86 -3.95
N GLU A 611 0.72 0.83 -3.11
CA GLU A 611 0.18 -0.50 -3.42
C GLU A 611 -1.33 -0.57 -3.20
N GLN A 612 -1.83 0.03 -2.11
CA GLN A 612 -3.25 0.02 -1.76
C GLN A 612 -3.96 1.24 -2.33
N TYR A 613 -3.99 1.37 -3.65
CA TYR A 613 -4.69 2.47 -4.32
C TYR A 613 -6.23 2.39 -4.16
N GLY A 614 -6.77 1.20 -3.87
CA GLY A 614 -8.19 1.02 -3.53
C GLY A 614 -8.49 1.45 -2.09
N GLY A 615 -9.28 2.50 -1.93
CA GLY A 615 -9.70 3.01 -0.62
C GLY A 615 -10.90 3.97 -0.70
N GLY A 616 -10.77 5.17 -0.13
CA GLY A 616 -11.81 6.22 -0.10
C GLY A 616 -12.66 6.24 1.18
N GLY A 617 -12.95 5.08 1.77
CA GLY A 617 -13.61 5.00 3.07
C GLY A 617 -12.65 5.17 4.25
N TRP A 618 -13.21 5.49 5.42
CA TRP A 618 -12.47 5.35 6.67
C TRP A 618 -12.70 3.97 7.27
N GLY A 619 -11.61 3.25 7.55
CA GLY A 619 -11.64 2.16 8.53
C GLY A 619 -11.92 2.75 9.91
N THR A 620 -12.96 2.25 10.60
CA THR A 620 -13.41 2.80 11.88
C THR A 620 -12.28 2.81 12.91
N ARG A 621 -11.58 1.69 13.02
CA ARG A 621 -10.40 1.55 13.88
C ARG A 621 -9.21 2.39 13.39
N ASP A 622 -9.04 2.54 12.08
CA ASP A 622 -7.82 3.11 11.51
C ASP A 622 -7.77 4.63 11.66
N VAL A 623 -8.92 5.31 11.45
CA VAL A 623 -9.05 6.76 11.61
C VAL A 623 -8.98 7.19 13.09
N LEU A 624 -9.42 6.32 14.00
CA LEU A 624 -9.39 6.54 15.45
C LEU A 624 -8.02 6.27 16.10
N GLN A 625 -7.08 5.71 15.33
CA GLN A 625 -5.70 5.53 15.74
C GLN A 625 -4.80 6.57 15.08
N GLY A 626 -4.37 6.34 13.84
CA GLY A 626 -3.35 7.17 13.20
C GLY A 626 -3.73 8.66 13.13
N PRO A 627 -4.82 9.02 12.42
CA PRO A 627 -5.26 10.40 12.30
C PRO A 627 -5.65 11.05 13.64
N LEU A 628 -6.49 10.40 14.45
CA LEU A 628 -6.93 10.97 15.72
C LEU A 628 -5.76 11.20 16.68
N GLU A 629 -4.88 10.21 16.88
CA GLU A 629 -3.73 10.35 17.77
C GLU A 629 -2.75 11.40 17.25
N LEU A 630 -2.55 11.49 15.92
CA LEU A 630 -1.76 12.58 15.32
C LEU A 630 -2.37 13.95 15.64
N PHE A 631 -3.68 14.12 15.48
CA PHE A 631 -4.32 15.41 15.72
C PHE A 631 -4.32 15.81 17.18
N ILE A 632 -4.49 14.87 18.10
CA ILE A 632 -4.29 15.13 19.53
C ILE A 632 -2.84 15.55 19.80
N THR A 633 -1.86 14.83 19.22
CA THR A 633 -0.43 15.10 19.36
C THR A 633 -0.04 16.50 18.86
N LEU A 634 -0.59 16.91 17.71
CA LEU A 634 -0.34 18.21 17.08
C LEU A 634 -1.29 19.32 17.59
N ASN A 635 -2.02 19.08 18.69
CA ASN A 635 -2.98 20.03 19.27
C ASN A 635 -4.12 20.49 18.34
N ARG A 636 -4.44 19.71 17.30
CA ARG A 636 -5.61 19.89 16.42
C ARG A 636 -6.85 19.22 17.01
N LEU A 637 -7.21 19.65 18.22
CA LEU A 637 -8.37 19.11 18.96
C LEU A 637 -9.69 19.34 18.20
N ASP A 638 -9.75 20.38 17.37
CA ASP A 638 -10.87 20.64 16.45
C ASP A 638 -11.09 19.48 15.47
N LEU A 639 -10.02 18.95 14.89
CA LEU A 639 -10.08 17.81 13.97
C LEU A 639 -10.37 16.50 14.70
N ALA A 640 -9.76 16.30 15.87
CA ALA A 640 -10.05 15.12 16.69
C ALA A 640 -11.53 15.06 17.12
N ARG A 641 -12.07 16.21 17.56
CA ARG A 641 -13.49 16.38 17.88
C ARG A 641 -14.39 16.10 16.67
N PHE A 642 -14.01 16.60 15.49
CA PHE A 642 -14.74 16.33 14.26
C PHE A 642 -14.81 14.84 13.91
N ILE A 643 -13.66 14.13 13.98
CA ILE A 643 -13.60 12.68 13.73
C ILE A 643 -14.54 11.95 14.69
N ILE A 644 -14.46 12.23 15.99
CA ILE A 644 -15.29 11.58 17.00
C ILE A 644 -16.78 11.77 16.68
N LYS A 645 -17.23 13.01 16.40
CA LYS A 645 -18.62 13.28 16.03
C LYS A 645 -19.05 12.52 14.77
N LYS A 646 -18.21 12.54 13.73
CA LYS A 646 -18.49 11.85 12.47
C LYS A 646 -18.58 10.35 12.64
N LEU A 647 -17.76 9.75 13.52
CA LEU A 647 -17.81 8.32 13.78
C LEU A 647 -19.01 7.94 14.66
N TYR A 648 -19.31 8.69 15.72
CA TYR A 648 -20.50 8.42 16.54
C TYR A 648 -21.81 8.57 15.75
N ALA A 649 -21.85 9.49 14.77
CA ALA A 649 -22.96 9.62 13.81
C ALA A 649 -23.22 8.37 12.96
N ARG A 650 -22.31 7.39 12.99
CA ARG A 650 -22.35 6.15 12.21
C ARG A 650 -22.52 4.90 13.07
N GLN A 651 -22.74 5.06 14.36
CA GLN A 651 -23.10 3.92 15.19
C GLN A 651 -24.39 3.33 14.64
N PHE A 652 -24.45 2.01 14.48
CA PHE A 652 -25.65 1.32 14.07
C PHE A 652 -26.71 1.43 15.15
N LEU A 653 -27.89 1.96 14.80
CA LEU A 653 -28.99 2.14 15.74
C LEU A 653 -29.42 0.80 16.37
N GLN A 654 -29.45 -0.25 15.56
CA GLN A 654 -29.99 -1.56 15.94
C GLN A 654 -29.03 -2.39 16.80
N THR A 655 -27.72 -2.29 16.57
CA THR A 655 -26.72 -3.17 17.21
C THR A 655 -25.83 -2.45 18.22
N GLY A 656 -25.75 -1.11 18.16
CA GLY A 656 -24.82 -0.32 18.97
C GLY A 656 -23.35 -0.45 18.55
N ASP A 657 -23.06 -1.14 17.43
CA ASP A 657 -21.73 -1.32 16.86
C ASP A 657 -21.47 -0.33 15.70
N TRP A 658 -20.33 -0.43 15.03
CA TRP A 658 -19.93 0.35 13.87
C TRP A 658 -19.56 -0.56 12.69
N PRO A 659 -19.65 -0.07 11.45
CA PRO A 659 -19.11 -0.81 10.31
C PRO A 659 -17.58 -0.95 10.44
N GLN A 660 -16.99 -2.02 9.89
CA GLN A 660 -15.52 -2.17 9.79
C GLN A 660 -14.89 -0.93 9.12
N TRP A 661 -15.51 -0.49 8.03
CA TRP A 661 -15.16 0.71 7.28
C TRP A 661 -16.41 1.30 6.61
N GLY A 662 -16.37 2.59 6.26
CA GLY A 662 -17.42 3.19 5.42
C GLY A 662 -17.09 4.59 4.92
N MET A 663 -17.82 5.04 3.89
CA MET A 663 -17.59 6.35 3.25
C MET A 663 -18.10 7.48 4.13
N PHE A 664 -17.32 8.55 4.33
CA PHE A 664 -17.66 9.66 5.23
C PHE A 664 -18.26 10.88 4.53
N ASP A 665 -18.54 10.74 3.24
CA ASP A 665 -19.03 11.76 2.32
C ASP A 665 -20.47 11.44 1.84
N LYS A 666 -20.90 11.94 0.67
CA LYS A 666 -22.26 11.69 0.15
C LYS A 666 -22.51 10.22 -0.23
N TYR A 667 -21.49 9.36 -0.21
CA TYR A 667 -21.61 7.91 -0.39
C TYR A 667 -21.79 7.16 0.95
N ILE A 668 -22.21 7.83 2.02
CA ILE A 668 -22.39 7.27 3.38
C ILE A 668 -23.05 5.88 3.45
N GLY A 669 -23.92 5.53 2.50
CA GLY A 669 -24.55 4.22 2.40
C GLY A 669 -23.66 3.07 1.92
N ILE A 670 -22.43 3.36 1.48
CA ILE A 670 -21.41 2.36 1.17
C ILE A 670 -20.55 2.14 2.42
N HIS A 671 -20.72 0.99 3.05
CA HIS A 671 -19.97 0.57 4.23
C HIS A 671 -19.94 -0.96 4.35
N ALA A 672 -19.04 -1.47 5.17
CA ALA A 672 -19.02 -2.88 5.54
C ALA A 672 -20.25 -3.24 6.39
N LYS A 673 -20.92 -4.33 6.02
CA LYS A 673 -22.09 -4.84 6.77
C LYS A 673 -21.69 -5.53 8.08
N ASP A 674 -20.50 -6.13 8.13
CA ASP A 674 -19.98 -6.81 9.32
C ASP A 674 -18.71 -6.10 9.81
N SER A 675 -18.36 -6.35 11.07
CA SER A 675 -17.21 -5.77 11.77
C SER A 675 -16.50 -6.82 12.64
N HIS A 676 -15.23 -6.56 12.92
CA HIS A 676 -14.50 -7.31 13.94
C HIS A 676 -14.96 -6.90 15.35
N GLY A 677 -14.77 -7.81 16.32
CA GLY A 677 -15.28 -7.62 17.69
C GLY A 677 -14.59 -6.52 18.47
N ASP A 678 -13.47 -5.98 17.99
CA ASP A 678 -12.77 -4.85 18.59
C ASP A 678 -13.23 -3.49 18.06
N ILE A 679 -13.90 -3.44 16.90
CA ILE A 679 -14.36 -2.19 16.26
C ILE A 679 -15.19 -1.36 17.24
N ILE A 680 -16.09 -2.00 17.99
CA ILE A 680 -16.92 -1.35 19.01
C ILE A 680 -16.12 -0.67 20.12
N LEU A 681 -14.84 -0.99 20.33
CA LEU A 681 -14.05 -0.46 21.44
C LEU A 681 -13.32 0.85 21.09
N TRP A 682 -12.97 1.04 19.81
CA TRP A 682 -12.17 2.17 19.37
C TRP A 682 -12.86 3.53 19.56
N PRO A 683 -14.16 3.71 19.28
CA PRO A 683 -14.83 4.99 19.55
C PRO A 683 -14.76 5.41 21.01
N LEU A 684 -14.89 4.46 21.94
CA LEU A 684 -14.80 4.73 23.39
C LEU A 684 -13.37 5.08 23.80
N HIS A 685 -12.38 4.36 23.26
CA HIS A 685 -10.97 4.63 23.50
C HIS A 685 -10.57 6.03 23.01
N ALA A 686 -10.92 6.34 21.78
CA ALA A 686 -10.70 7.63 21.13
C ALA A 686 -11.33 8.80 21.89
N LEU A 687 -12.61 8.65 22.29
CA LEU A 687 -13.30 9.65 23.09
C LEU A 687 -12.58 9.88 24.42
N SER A 688 -12.05 8.81 25.04
CA SER A 688 -11.30 8.91 26.30
C SER A 688 -9.97 9.65 26.13
N LEU A 689 -9.22 9.37 25.05
CA LEU A 689 -7.99 10.08 24.71
C LEU A 689 -8.25 11.57 24.48
N TYR A 690 -9.31 11.89 23.72
CA TYR A 690 -9.73 13.26 23.48
C TYR A 690 -10.07 13.99 24.77
N LEU A 691 -10.91 13.40 25.63
CA LEU A 691 -11.31 14.01 26.90
C LEU A 691 -10.11 14.19 27.85
N GLU A 692 -9.17 13.25 27.90
CA GLU A 692 -7.95 13.40 28.71
C GLU A 692 -7.07 14.56 28.20
N ALA A 693 -7.03 14.81 26.89
CA ALA A 693 -6.30 15.93 26.33
C ALA A 693 -7.04 17.28 26.52
N SER A 694 -8.33 17.34 26.19
CA SER A 694 -9.09 18.59 26.04
C SER A 694 -9.88 19.02 27.28
N ASN A 695 -10.26 18.08 28.14
CA ASN A 695 -11.29 18.28 29.17
C ASN A 695 -12.64 18.83 28.61
N ASP A 696 -12.91 18.65 27.31
CA ASP A 696 -14.16 19.06 26.66
C ASP A 696 -15.29 18.07 26.98
N ILE A 697 -15.85 18.19 28.18
CA ILE A 697 -17.00 17.37 28.62
C ILE A 697 -18.26 17.67 27.79
N GLU A 698 -18.37 18.85 27.20
CA GLU A 698 -19.55 19.27 26.42
C GLU A 698 -19.77 18.40 25.18
N ILE A 699 -18.71 17.76 24.64
CA ILE A 699 -18.83 16.78 23.55
C ILE A 699 -19.84 15.66 23.88
N LEU A 700 -20.00 15.29 25.15
CA LEU A 700 -20.92 14.24 25.58
C LEU A 700 -22.40 14.63 25.43
N GLN A 701 -22.68 15.92 25.35
CA GLN A 701 -24.03 16.48 25.19
C GLN A 701 -24.40 16.76 23.72
N GLU A 702 -23.41 16.74 22.83
CA GLU A 702 -23.61 16.92 21.39
C GLU A 702 -24.50 15.81 20.85
N LYS A 703 -25.57 16.22 20.16
CA LYS A 703 -26.48 15.30 19.50
C LYS A 703 -25.94 14.92 18.13
N VAL A 704 -25.90 13.62 17.86
CA VAL A 704 -25.55 13.06 16.55
C VAL A 704 -26.54 11.97 16.18
N PRO A 705 -26.75 11.70 14.88
CA PRO A 705 -27.66 10.66 14.44
C PRO A 705 -27.02 9.26 14.56
N TYR A 706 -27.76 8.23 14.17
CA TYR A 706 -27.25 6.87 13.96
C TYR A 706 -27.20 6.52 12.47
N LEU A 707 -26.58 5.39 12.14
CA LEU A 707 -26.70 4.73 10.85
C LEU A 707 -27.73 3.58 10.96
N ASP A 708 -28.67 3.50 10.02
CA ASP A 708 -29.56 2.36 9.92
C ASP A 708 -28.80 1.18 9.28
N PHE A 709 -28.63 0.10 10.03
CA PHE A 709 -27.91 -1.09 9.59
C PHE A 709 -28.49 -1.73 8.31
N GLU A 710 -29.82 -1.77 8.20
CA GLU A 710 -30.50 -2.45 7.08
C GLU A 710 -30.59 -1.55 5.85
N LYS A 711 -30.91 -0.26 6.07
CA LYS A 711 -31.14 0.69 4.97
C LYS A 711 -29.88 1.40 4.51
N GLY A 712 -28.83 1.42 5.34
CA GLY A 712 -27.58 2.11 5.08
C GLY A 712 -27.68 3.63 5.03
N ASN A 713 -28.72 4.24 5.59
CA ASN A 713 -28.90 5.68 5.60
C ASN A 713 -28.83 6.22 7.03
N ILE A 714 -28.45 7.50 7.15
CA ILE A 714 -28.48 8.21 8.43
C ILE A 714 -29.93 8.28 8.94
N THR A 715 -30.12 8.01 10.22
CA THR A 715 -31.43 8.05 10.88
C THR A 715 -31.85 9.47 11.23
N THR A 716 -33.14 9.71 11.42
CA THR A 716 -33.66 10.98 11.94
C THR A 716 -33.56 11.11 13.47
N LEU A 717 -33.38 9.98 14.19
CA LEU A 717 -33.14 10.00 15.62
C LEU A 717 -31.72 10.53 15.89
N GLU A 718 -31.63 11.60 16.69
CA GLU A 718 -30.37 12.14 17.20
C GLU A 718 -30.36 12.09 18.73
N GLU A 719 -29.29 11.54 19.29
CA GLU A 719 -29.09 11.43 20.73
C GLU A 719 -27.73 12.01 21.13
N PRO A 720 -27.56 12.47 22.38
CA PRO A 720 -26.26 12.86 22.91
C PRO A 720 -25.23 11.73 22.75
N ILE A 721 -23.97 12.08 22.46
CA ILE A 721 -22.87 11.09 22.38
C ILE A 721 -22.78 10.23 23.64
N PHE A 722 -23.15 10.75 24.82
CA PHE A 722 -23.19 9.92 26.02
C PHE A 722 -24.21 8.78 25.96
N ASP A 723 -25.35 8.97 25.30
CA ASP A 723 -26.35 7.93 25.09
C ASP A 723 -25.89 6.89 24.07
N HIS A 724 -25.16 7.31 23.03
CA HIS A 724 -24.44 6.41 22.14
C HIS A 724 -23.44 5.52 22.91
N VAL A 725 -22.68 6.09 23.85
CA VAL A 725 -21.76 5.35 24.73
C VAL A 725 -22.53 4.37 25.63
N ARG A 726 -23.70 4.74 26.17
CA ARG A 726 -24.53 3.81 26.94
C ARG A 726 -24.96 2.62 26.08
N ARG A 727 -25.40 2.85 24.85
CA ARG A 727 -25.75 1.77 23.90
C ARG A 727 -24.55 0.88 23.56
N GLN A 728 -23.40 1.49 23.30
CA GLN A 728 -22.14 0.78 23.07
C GLN A 728 -21.79 -0.17 24.23
N VAL A 729 -21.87 0.32 25.48
CA VAL A 729 -21.59 -0.51 26.66
C VAL A 729 -22.64 -1.61 26.87
N ILE A 730 -23.91 -1.37 26.52
CA ILE A 730 -24.96 -2.41 26.52
C ILE A 730 -24.60 -3.51 25.52
N ALA A 731 -24.27 -3.16 24.27
CA ALA A 731 -23.88 -4.12 23.24
C ALA A 731 -22.64 -4.94 23.63
N ILE A 732 -21.63 -4.31 24.25
CA ILE A 732 -20.48 -5.02 24.82
C ILE A 732 -20.92 -6.06 25.86
N LYS A 733 -21.82 -5.70 26.79
CA LYS A 733 -22.32 -6.63 27.81
C LYS A 733 -23.14 -7.78 27.22
N GLU A 734 -23.93 -7.51 26.18
CA GLU A 734 -24.70 -8.53 25.46
C GLU A 734 -23.81 -9.51 24.68
N SER A 735 -22.57 -9.12 24.38
CA SER A 735 -21.59 -9.99 23.74
C SER A 735 -20.88 -10.95 24.71
N PHE A 736 -21.11 -10.87 26.02
CA PHE A 736 -20.38 -11.69 27.00
C PHE A 736 -20.66 -13.19 26.88
N ILE A 737 -19.62 -14.00 27.09
CA ILE A 737 -19.76 -15.44 27.29
C ILE A 737 -20.57 -15.67 28.56
N LYS A 738 -21.64 -16.46 28.45
CA LYS A 738 -22.57 -16.77 29.56
C LYS A 738 -21.80 -17.20 30.81
N GLY A 739 -22.07 -16.53 31.94
CA GLY A 739 -21.42 -16.81 33.23
C GLY A 739 -20.07 -16.11 33.44
N THR A 740 -19.66 -15.24 32.52
CA THR A 740 -18.44 -14.41 32.61
C THR A 740 -18.74 -12.95 32.25
N TYR A 741 -17.73 -12.10 32.38
CA TYR A 741 -17.70 -10.71 31.89
C TYR A 741 -16.80 -10.55 30.65
N LEU A 742 -16.53 -11.63 29.91
CA LEU A 742 -15.63 -11.59 28.75
C LEU A 742 -16.44 -11.55 27.45
N SER A 743 -16.26 -10.51 26.65
CA SER A 743 -16.87 -10.42 25.31
C SER A 743 -16.31 -11.51 24.40
N ARG A 744 -17.22 -12.13 23.63
CA ARG A 744 -16.84 -13.09 22.58
C ARG A 744 -15.96 -12.45 21.52
N TYR A 745 -15.18 -13.27 20.83
CA TYR A 745 -14.27 -12.85 19.78
C TYR A 745 -15.00 -12.18 18.60
N GLY A 746 -16.24 -12.59 18.32
CA GLY A 746 -17.04 -11.98 17.27
C GLY A 746 -16.42 -12.21 15.89
N GLY A 747 -16.35 -11.17 15.05
CA GLY A 747 -15.79 -11.24 13.71
C GLY A 747 -14.26 -11.25 13.62
N GLY A 748 -13.55 -11.07 14.74
CA GLY A 748 -12.09 -10.91 14.74
C GLY A 748 -11.61 -9.92 15.80
N ASP A 749 -10.31 -9.64 15.81
CA ASP A 749 -9.72 -8.50 16.52
C ASP A 749 -8.86 -7.66 15.56
N TRP A 750 -7.91 -6.89 16.09
CA TRP A 750 -7.05 -6.00 15.30
C TRP A 750 -6.31 -6.70 14.16
N ASP A 751 -5.90 -7.97 14.35
CA ASP A 751 -5.23 -8.71 13.29
C ASP A 751 -6.29 -9.23 12.33
N ASP A 752 -6.51 -8.47 11.25
CA ASP A 752 -7.59 -8.77 10.34
C ASP A 752 -7.39 -10.13 9.62
N THR A 753 -6.21 -10.77 9.73
CA THR A 753 -5.95 -12.09 9.15
C THR A 753 -6.39 -13.26 10.03
N LEU A 754 -6.58 -13.00 11.33
CA LEU A 754 -6.97 -13.99 12.33
C LEU A 754 -8.49 -14.05 12.53
N GLN A 755 -9.27 -13.63 11.54
CA GLN A 755 -10.72 -13.84 11.50
C GLN A 755 -11.05 -15.31 11.80
N PRO A 756 -12.05 -15.61 12.64
CA PRO A 756 -12.39 -16.97 13.02
C PRO A 756 -12.92 -17.77 11.81
N ALA A 757 -12.38 -18.96 11.59
CA ALA A 757 -12.72 -19.81 10.46
C ALA A 757 -14.16 -20.34 10.46
N ASN A 758 -14.87 -20.30 11.60
CA ASN A 758 -16.23 -20.82 11.72
C ASN A 758 -17.06 -20.13 12.82
N LYS A 759 -18.39 -20.36 12.79
CA LYS A 759 -19.37 -19.77 13.71
C LYS A 759 -19.23 -20.20 15.18
N GLU A 760 -18.60 -21.35 15.47
CA GLU A 760 -18.35 -21.76 16.86
C GLU A 760 -17.26 -20.87 17.47
N LEU A 761 -16.17 -20.64 16.73
CA LEU A 761 -15.06 -19.80 17.16
C LEU A 761 -15.48 -18.34 17.40
N THR A 762 -16.39 -17.79 16.59
CA THR A 762 -16.92 -16.42 16.80
C THR A 762 -17.68 -16.27 18.12
N LYS A 763 -18.35 -17.34 18.58
CA LYS A 763 -19.25 -17.33 19.74
C LYS A 763 -18.59 -17.79 21.04
N LYS A 764 -17.62 -18.70 20.97
CA LYS A 764 -17.01 -19.36 22.14
C LYS A 764 -15.57 -18.95 22.39
N SER A 765 -14.92 -18.24 21.47
CA SER A 765 -13.56 -17.74 21.69
C SER A 765 -13.58 -16.35 22.32
N VAL A 766 -12.49 -15.99 22.99
CA VAL A 766 -12.23 -14.65 23.54
C VAL A 766 -10.79 -14.28 23.20
N SER A 767 -10.57 -13.06 22.68
CA SER A 767 -9.23 -12.51 22.45
C SER A 767 -8.68 -11.87 23.72
N GLY A 768 -7.48 -12.30 24.13
CA GLY A 768 -6.78 -11.70 25.28
C GLY A 768 -6.38 -10.24 25.05
N TRP A 769 -6.30 -9.80 23.80
CA TRP A 769 -6.02 -8.41 23.45
C TRP A 769 -7.29 -7.55 23.50
N THR A 770 -8.39 -8.00 22.90
CA THR A 770 -9.66 -7.26 22.88
C THR A 770 -10.16 -6.97 24.30
N ILE A 771 -10.09 -7.94 25.20
CA ILE A 771 -10.51 -7.72 26.60
C ILE A 771 -9.58 -6.73 27.31
N ALA A 772 -8.28 -6.76 27.02
CA ALA A 772 -7.35 -5.80 27.61
C ALA A 772 -7.65 -4.36 27.15
N LEU A 773 -7.99 -4.18 25.87
CA LEU A 773 -8.46 -2.90 25.33
C LEU A 773 -9.78 -2.45 25.99
N THR A 774 -10.74 -3.36 26.18
CA THR A 774 -12.02 -3.05 26.87
C THR A 774 -11.78 -2.53 28.29
N ILE A 775 -10.87 -3.15 29.05
CA ILE A 775 -10.55 -2.69 30.41
C ILE A 775 -9.94 -1.28 30.37
N GLN A 776 -8.95 -1.06 29.51
CA GLN A 776 -8.30 0.24 29.36
C GLN A 776 -9.32 1.34 29.01
N SER A 777 -10.13 1.13 27.98
CA SER A 777 -11.10 2.11 27.50
C SER A 777 -12.15 2.46 28.54
N LEU A 778 -12.68 1.47 29.28
CA LEU A 778 -13.64 1.72 30.36
C LEU A 778 -13.01 2.49 31.53
N GLU A 779 -11.77 2.15 31.92
CA GLU A 779 -11.08 2.83 33.02
C GLU A 779 -10.72 4.28 32.66
N MET A 780 -10.23 4.51 31.44
CA MET A 780 -9.92 5.86 30.93
C MET A 780 -11.19 6.72 30.83
N PHE A 781 -12.26 6.19 30.23
CA PHE A 781 -13.52 6.93 30.11
C PHE A 781 -14.11 7.27 31.48
N ALA A 782 -14.14 6.29 32.39
CA ALA A 782 -14.66 6.49 33.74
C ALA A 782 -13.82 7.44 34.59
N LYS A 783 -12.52 7.60 34.29
CA LYS A 783 -11.67 8.64 34.89
C LYS A 783 -12.05 10.01 34.34
N ALA A 784 -12.15 10.14 33.01
CA ALA A 784 -12.46 11.40 32.32
C ALA A 784 -13.81 12.00 32.75
N ILE A 785 -14.83 11.18 32.96
CA ILE A 785 -16.18 11.68 33.31
C ILE A 785 -16.45 11.72 34.83
N SER A 786 -15.47 11.43 35.67
CA SER A 786 -15.71 11.15 37.10
C SER A 786 -16.29 12.31 37.91
N GLU A 787 -16.02 13.55 37.50
CA GLU A 787 -16.56 14.75 38.15
C GLU A 787 -17.96 15.09 37.63
N SER A 788 -18.19 14.99 36.32
CA SER A 788 -19.44 15.39 35.67
C SER A 788 -20.54 14.32 35.68
N TYR A 789 -20.15 13.03 35.66
CA TYR A 789 -21.04 11.87 35.65
C TYR A 789 -20.60 10.82 36.69
N PRO A 790 -20.59 11.16 38.00
CA PRO A 790 -19.98 10.33 39.04
C PRO A 790 -20.64 8.95 39.21
N LYS A 791 -21.95 8.85 38.94
CA LYS A 791 -22.70 7.58 39.05
C LYS A 791 -22.27 6.61 37.94
N GLU A 792 -22.32 7.05 36.69
CA GLU A 792 -21.91 6.27 35.52
C GLU A 792 -20.42 5.94 35.56
N ALA A 793 -19.57 6.89 35.97
CA ALA A 793 -18.15 6.64 36.20
C ALA A 793 -17.92 5.47 37.18
N LYS A 794 -18.71 5.40 38.26
CA LYS A 794 -18.64 4.30 39.22
C LYS A 794 -19.11 2.99 38.61
N GLU A 795 -20.18 3.00 37.81
CA GLU A 795 -20.69 1.81 37.12
C GLU A 795 -19.67 1.24 36.11
N PHE A 796 -19.06 2.09 35.29
CA PHE A 796 -18.01 1.68 34.35
C PHE A 796 -16.76 1.17 35.07
N LYS A 797 -16.33 1.81 36.16
CA LYS A 797 -15.24 1.29 37.02
C LYS A 797 -15.56 -0.08 37.60
N ILE A 798 -16.80 -0.33 38.03
CA ILE A 798 -17.24 -1.64 38.54
C ILE A 798 -17.21 -2.68 37.43
N LEU A 799 -17.68 -2.33 36.22
CA LEU A 799 -17.65 -3.20 35.06
C LEU A 799 -16.20 -3.57 34.70
N ALA A 800 -15.31 -2.59 34.55
CA ALA A 800 -13.89 -2.81 34.26
C ALA A 800 -13.23 -3.73 35.29
N LYS A 801 -13.51 -3.55 36.60
CA LYS A 801 -13.02 -4.43 37.66
C LYS A 801 -13.49 -5.88 37.53
N LYS A 802 -14.75 -6.10 37.13
CA LYS A 802 -15.32 -7.44 36.91
C LYS A 802 -14.68 -8.11 35.69
N ILE A 803 -14.50 -7.36 34.60
CA ILE A 803 -13.81 -7.83 33.39
C ILE A 803 -12.34 -8.18 33.74
N LYS A 804 -11.62 -7.30 34.45
CA LYS A 804 -10.24 -7.53 34.91
C LYS A 804 -10.12 -8.77 35.79
N LYS A 805 -11.10 -9.02 36.68
CA LYS A 805 -11.15 -10.26 37.48
C LYS A 805 -11.23 -11.50 36.60
N ASP A 806 -12.11 -11.50 35.61
CA ASP A 806 -12.26 -12.63 34.69
C ASP A 806 -11.06 -12.76 33.73
N TYR A 807 -10.40 -11.65 33.38
CA TYR A 807 -9.14 -11.65 32.63
C TYR A 807 -8.07 -12.47 33.35
N TYR A 808 -7.85 -12.20 34.63
CA TYR A 808 -6.91 -12.98 35.44
C TYR A 808 -7.34 -14.43 35.66
N LYS A 809 -8.65 -14.69 35.71
CA LYS A 809 -9.19 -16.04 35.94
C LYS A 809 -9.04 -16.94 34.71
N TYR A 810 -9.31 -16.41 33.51
CA TYR A 810 -9.45 -17.23 32.30
C TYR A 810 -8.41 -16.95 31.22
N ILE A 811 -7.80 -15.75 31.17
CA ILE A 811 -6.85 -15.37 30.11
C ILE A 811 -5.41 -15.46 30.59
N VAL A 812 -5.12 -15.04 31.83
CA VAL A 812 -3.79 -15.22 32.43
C VAL A 812 -3.69 -16.61 33.04
N LYS A 813 -2.94 -17.50 32.38
CA LYS A 813 -2.71 -18.86 32.84
C LYS A 813 -1.22 -19.09 33.03
N ASP A 814 -0.84 -19.66 34.17
CA ASP A 814 0.56 -19.93 34.53
C ASP A 814 1.47 -18.69 34.34
N ASN A 815 0.94 -17.54 34.78
CA ASN A 815 1.51 -16.20 34.65
C ASN A 815 1.66 -15.66 33.21
N VAL A 816 1.13 -16.31 32.17
CA VAL A 816 1.20 -15.84 30.78
C VAL A 816 -0.21 -15.47 30.28
N PRO A 817 -0.41 -14.30 29.64
CA PRO A 817 -1.67 -13.99 28.97
C PRO A 817 -1.78 -14.80 27.68
N ALA A 818 -2.84 -15.60 27.53
CA ALA A 818 -3.12 -16.31 26.29
C ALA A 818 -3.51 -15.35 25.16
N GLY A 819 -3.13 -15.68 23.92
CA GLY A 819 -3.61 -14.97 22.73
C GLY A 819 -5.13 -15.08 22.59
N PHE A 820 -5.65 -16.31 22.71
CA PHE A 820 -7.09 -16.58 22.73
C PHE A 820 -7.44 -17.65 23.77
N VAL A 821 -8.69 -17.59 24.22
CA VAL A 821 -9.30 -18.60 25.10
C VAL A 821 -10.53 -19.15 24.41
N TYR A 822 -10.64 -20.48 24.29
CA TYR A 822 -11.80 -21.16 23.72
C TYR A 822 -12.61 -21.83 24.84
N PHE A 823 -13.86 -21.39 25.02
CA PHE A 823 -14.74 -21.84 26.10
C PHE A 823 -15.35 -23.21 25.81
N THR A 824 -14.61 -24.25 26.21
CA THR A 824 -15.04 -25.65 26.31
C THR A 824 -15.03 -26.10 27.78
N ASN A 825 -15.37 -27.36 28.04
CA ASN A 825 -15.22 -27.99 29.36
C ASN A 825 -14.21 -29.16 29.28
N PRO A 826 -12.95 -28.99 29.73
CA PRO A 826 -12.34 -27.78 30.30
C PRO A 826 -12.03 -26.70 29.25
N VAL A 827 -11.74 -25.47 29.70
CA VAL A 827 -11.34 -24.34 28.84
C VAL A 827 -10.02 -24.63 28.13
N GLN A 828 -9.93 -24.26 26.85
CA GLN A 828 -8.74 -24.43 26.01
C GLN A 828 -8.05 -23.10 25.74
N TYR A 829 -6.72 -23.11 25.64
CA TYR A 829 -5.90 -21.94 25.37
C TYR A 829 -5.27 -22.05 23.98
N MET A 830 -5.25 -20.95 23.25
CA MET A 830 -4.58 -20.84 21.95
C MET A 830 -3.57 -19.69 21.96
N LEU A 831 -2.49 -19.84 21.20
CA LEU A 831 -1.36 -18.90 21.20
C LEU A 831 -0.83 -18.70 22.63
N HIS A 832 -0.61 -19.82 23.30
CA HIS A 832 -0.20 -19.96 24.70
C HIS A 832 0.70 -21.21 24.82
N PRO A 833 1.63 -21.34 25.79
CA PRO A 833 2.44 -22.55 25.93
C PRO A 833 1.67 -23.87 26.14
N LEU A 834 0.38 -23.78 26.48
CA LEU A 834 -0.53 -24.93 26.62
C LEU A 834 -1.25 -25.29 25.31
N ASP A 835 -1.05 -24.53 24.23
CA ASP A 835 -1.67 -24.75 22.92
C ASP A 835 -0.97 -25.89 22.19
N ASN A 836 -1.62 -27.05 22.17
CA ASN A 836 -1.20 -28.22 21.41
C ASN A 836 -1.88 -28.35 20.04
N LYS A 837 -2.76 -27.41 19.67
CA LYS A 837 -3.50 -27.44 18.40
C LYS A 837 -2.81 -26.65 17.32
N THR A 838 -2.49 -25.37 17.59
CA THR A 838 -1.75 -24.53 16.63
C THR A 838 -0.25 -24.61 16.86
N SER A 839 0.17 -25.05 18.05
CA SER A 839 1.57 -25.06 18.52
C SER A 839 2.24 -23.68 18.58
N ILE A 840 1.47 -22.59 18.45
CA ILE A 840 1.95 -21.23 18.65
C ILE A 840 1.94 -20.94 20.15
N LYS A 841 3.08 -20.50 20.70
CA LYS A 841 3.23 -20.36 22.16
C LYS A 841 2.91 -18.99 22.69
N TYR A 842 3.16 -17.94 21.91
CA TYR A 842 3.01 -16.57 22.38
C TYR A 842 2.44 -15.67 21.29
N ARG A 843 1.66 -14.68 21.72
CA ARG A 843 1.13 -13.60 20.89
C ARG A 843 1.53 -12.26 21.51
N LEU A 844 2.07 -11.34 20.71
CA LEU A 844 2.56 -10.03 21.17
C LEU A 844 1.45 -9.13 21.73
N LEU A 845 0.29 -9.12 21.07
CA LEU A 845 -0.78 -8.15 21.32
C LEU A 845 -1.26 -8.12 22.78
N PRO A 846 -1.62 -9.25 23.43
CA PRO A 846 -2.02 -9.25 24.84
C PRO A 846 -0.96 -8.69 25.80
N PHE A 847 0.34 -8.88 25.51
CA PHE A 847 1.41 -8.30 26.31
C PHE A 847 1.40 -6.77 26.20
N ASN A 848 1.47 -6.25 24.97
CA ASN A 848 1.49 -4.80 24.72
C ASN A 848 0.27 -4.12 25.34
N GLN A 849 -0.92 -4.62 25.02
CA GLN A 849 -2.17 -3.99 25.45
C GLN A 849 -2.41 -4.12 26.96
N GLY A 850 -2.02 -5.23 27.58
CA GLY A 850 -2.12 -5.37 29.02
C GLY A 850 -1.12 -4.50 29.79
N ILE A 851 0.06 -4.22 29.22
CA ILE A 851 1.02 -3.24 29.76
C ILE A 851 0.46 -1.81 29.62
N LEU A 852 -0.02 -1.44 28.43
CA LEU A 852 -0.59 -0.12 28.14
C LEU A 852 -1.84 0.17 28.99
N GLY A 853 -2.65 -0.86 29.24
CA GLY A 853 -3.86 -0.76 30.05
C GLY A 853 -3.65 -0.86 31.56
N GLY A 854 -2.42 -0.96 32.06
CA GLY A 854 -2.17 -1.11 33.50
C GLY A 854 -2.87 -2.34 34.11
N ILE A 855 -2.94 -3.43 33.36
CA ILE A 855 -3.66 -4.64 33.80
C ILE A 855 -2.81 -5.45 34.76
N PHE A 856 -1.51 -5.55 34.47
CA PHE A 856 -0.55 -6.40 35.17
C PHE A 856 0.05 -5.73 36.40
N LYS A 857 0.53 -6.51 37.36
CA LYS A 857 1.44 -5.96 38.38
C LYS A 857 2.76 -5.57 37.70
N LYS A 858 3.39 -4.45 38.11
CA LYS A 858 4.65 -3.97 37.51
C LYS A 858 5.74 -5.07 37.41
N LYS A 859 5.91 -5.89 38.45
CA LYS A 859 6.87 -7.02 38.44
C LYS A 859 6.55 -8.04 37.34
N GLN A 860 5.27 -8.34 37.13
CA GLN A 860 4.81 -9.28 36.09
C GLN A 860 4.98 -8.68 34.69
N ALA A 861 4.64 -7.41 34.51
CA ALA A 861 4.86 -6.70 33.24
C ALA A 861 6.35 -6.68 32.85
N LEU A 862 7.26 -6.48 33.82
CA LEU A 862 8.70 -6.53 33.59
C LEU A 862 9.19 -7.93 33.21
N SER A 863 8.68 -9.00 33.84
CA SER A 863 9.06 -10.39 33.47
C SER A 863 8.58 -10.80 32.08
N TYR A 864 7.60 -10.12 31.49
CA TYR A 864 7.18 -10.40 30.11
C TYR A 864 8.19 -9.93 29.07
N LEU A 865 9.08 -9.00 29.42
CA LEU A 865 10.15 -8.58 28.53
C LEU A 865 11.07 -9.74 28.18
N ASP A 866 11.34 -10.64 29.13
CA ASP A 866 12.16 -11.84 28.91
C ASP A 866 11.49 -12.77 27.88
N ILE A 867 10.18 -13.02 28.02
CA ILE A 867 9.40 -13.81 27.05
C ILE A 867 9.44 -13.16 25.66
N ILE A 868 9.25 -11.84 25.58
CA ILE A 868 9.28 -11.10 24.32
C ILE A 868 10.67 -11.21 23.68
N ASP A 869 11.74 -11.03 24.44
CA ASP A 869 13.11 -11.10 23.91
C ASP A 869 13.44 -12.50 23.38
N GLU A 870 13.13 -13.54 24.17
CA GLU A 870 13.40 -14.92 23.81
C GLU A 870 12.56 -15.42 22.64
N ASN A 871 11.29 -15.00 22.53
CA ASN A 871 10.32 -15.66 21.65
C ASN A 871 9.79 -14.77 20.52
N LEU A 872 9.85 -13.44 20.62
CA LEU A 872 9.19 -12.51 19.69
C LEU A 872 10.13 -11.48 19.09
N LYS A 873 11.22 -11.10 19.76
CA LYS A 873 12.19 -10.12 19.28
C LYS A 873 13.13 -10.71 18.23
N HIS A 874 13.31 -9.97 17.15
CA HIS A 874 14.20 -10.26 16.04
C HIS A 874 14.98 -8.97 15.67
N PRO A 875 16.02 -9.03 14.82
CA PRO A 875 16.81 -7.85 14.45
C PRO A 875 15.97 -6.74 13.80
N ASP A 876 14.92 -7.12 13.06
CA ASP A 876 13.99 -6.20 12.39
C ASP A 876 12.77 -5.85 13.25
N GLY A 877 12.78 -6.18 14.54
CA GLY A 877 11.76 -5.80 15.52
C GLY A 877 11.02 -6.98 16.15
N VAL A 878 9.96 -6.68 16.92
CA VAL A 878 9.11 -7.70 17.53
C VAL A 878 8.07 -8.25 16.55
N ARG A 879 7.87 -9.57 16.57
CA ARG A 879 6.87 -10.28 15.76
C ARG A 879 5.59 -10.56 16.54
N LEU A 880 4.46 -10.62 15.82
CA LEU A 880 3.10 -10.82 16.33
C LEU A 880 2.94 -12.14 17.08
N MET A 881 3.67 -13.18 16.65
CA MET A 881 3.58 -14.54 17.18
C MET A 881 4.96 -15.21 17.21
N SER A 882 5.11 -16.23 18.05
CA SER A 882 6.39 -16.96 18.22
C SER A 882 6.79 -17.81 17.01
N THR A 883 5.85 -18.11 16.11
CA THR A 883 6.05 -18.86 14.86
C THR A 883 4.87 -18.58 13.93
N PRO A 884 5.02 -18.68 12.59
CA PRO A 884 3.91 -18.51 11.66
C PRO A 884 2.81 -19.55 11.88
N VAL A 885 1.57 -19.16 11.55
CA VAL A 885 0.46 -20.10 11.41
C VAL A 885 0.82 -21.16 10.36
N GLU A 886 0.53 -22.42 10.65
CA GLU A 886 0.79 -23.52 9.73
C GLU A 886 -0.08 -23.38 8.47
N TYR A 887 0.53 -23.40 7.30
CA TYR A 887 -0.16 -23.30 6.03
C TYR A 887 -0.45 -24.70 5.47
N LYS A 888 -1.73 -25.03 5.25
CA LYS A 888 -2.18 -26.36 4.78
C LYS A 888 -2.84 -26.26 3.40
N GLY A 889 -2.15 -25.63 2.45
CA GLY A 889 -2.66 -25.45 1.08
C GLY A 889 -3.94 -24.62 1.03
N GLY A 890 -4.05 -23.61 1.91
CA GLY A 890 -5.19 -22.69 1.93
C GLY A 890 -6.42 -23.16 2.70
N LYS A 891 -6.35 -24.27 3.44
CA LYS A 891 -7.51 -24.80 4.20
C LYS A 891 -7.70 -24.05 5.52
N ASN A 892 -8.90 -23.50 5.74
CA ASN A 892 -9.29 -22.87 7.00
C ASN A 892 -9.59 -23.91 8.10
N THR A 893 -9.00 -23.72 9.28
CA THR A 893 -9.19 -24.53 10.48
C THR A 893 -9.52 -23.66 11.69
N PHE A 894 -8.67 -22.69 12.02
CA PHE A 894 -8.87 -21.74 13.12
C PHE A 894 -9.06 -20.32 12.62
N PHE A 895 -8.24 -19.93 11.66
CA PHE A 895 -8.21 -18.59 11.08
C PHE A 895 -8.53 -18.61 9.58
N VAL A 896 -8.99 -17.49 9.04
CA VAL A 896 -9.31 -17.35 7.61
C VAL A 896 -8.06 -16.95 6.81
N ARG A 897 -7.62 -15.69 6.90
CA ARG A 897 -6.59 -15.17 5.98
C ARG A 897 -5.18 -15.63 6.32
N ALA A 898 -4.88 -15.82 7.61
CA ALA A 898 -3.58 -16.37 8.04
C ALA A 898 -3.34 -17.81 7.56
N GLU A 899 -4.40 -18.57 7.29
CA GLU A 899 -4.34 -19.94 6.75
C GLU A 899 -4.57 -20.03 5.23
N THR A 900 -5.12 -18.97 4.61
CA THR A 900 -5.35 -18.90 3.16
C THR A 900 -4.28 -18.11 2.40
N ALA A 901 -3.49 -17.25 3.03
CA ALA A 901 -2.43 -16.52 2.34
C ALA A 901 -1.27 -17.45 1.93
N ALA A 902 -1.01 -17.56 0.63
CA ALA A 902 0.12 -18.29 0.07
C ALA A 902 1.42 -17.46 0.12
N ASN A 903 1.30 -16.13 0.05
CA ASN A 903 2.41 -15.20 0.26
C ASN A 903 2.81 -15.10 1.74
N PHE A 904 4.11 -15.01 2.02
CA PHE A 904 4.66 -14.69 3.34
C PHE A 904 5.01 -13.20 3.42
N GLY A 905 4.00 -12.35 3.54
CA GLY A 905 4.16 -10.92 3.76
C GLY A 905 3.04 -10.33 4.59
N ARG A 906 2.90 -9.01 4.66
CA ARG A 906 1.79 -8.36 5.38
C ARG A 906 1.77 -8.80 6.87
N GLU A 907 0.60 -8.99 7.48
CA GLU A 907 0.48 -9.52 8.84
C GLU A 907 1.00 -10.96 8.94
N ILE A 908 1.01 -11.73 7.84
CA ILE A 908 1.47 -13.12 7.78
C ILE A 908 3.00 -13.24 7.95
N GLY A 909 3.77 -12.22 7.55
CA GLY A 909 5.20 -12.10 7.83
C GLY A 909 5.53 -11.89 9.31
N LEU A 910 4.50 -11.66 10.13
CA LEU A 910 4.50 -11.48 11.58
C LEU A 910 5.20 -10.22 12.10
N GLN A 911 6.06 -9.54 11.34
CA GLN A 911 6.49 -8.18 11.70
C GLN A 911 5.56 -7.21 10.96
N TYR A 912 4.48 -6.82 11.63
CA TYR A 912 3.64 -5.73 11.15
C TYR A 912 3.94 -4.48 11.98
N VAL A 913 4.45 -3.44 11.32
CA VAL A 913 5.12 -2.30 11.96
C VAL A 913 4.19 -1.58 12.94
N HIS A 914 2.89 -1.54 12.68
CA HIS A 914 1.93 -0.97 13.61
C HIS A 914 1.96 -1.67 14.99
N ALA A 915 2.01 -3.00 15.04
CA ALA A 915 2.06 -3.73 16.30
C ALA A 915 3.42 -3.55 17.01
N HIS A 916 4.50 -3.40 16.22
CA HIS A 916 5.81 -3.01 16.73
C HIS A 916 5.76 -1.62 17.40
N LEU A 917 5.07 -0.64 16.81
CA LEU A 917 4.91 0.68 17.40
C LEU A 917 4.15 0.62 18.73
N ARG A 918 3.11 -0.22 18.85
CA ARG A 918 2.45 -0.45 20.15
C ARG A 918 3.35 -1.13 21.18
N TYR A 919 4.34 -1.92 20.76
CA TYR A 919 5.40 -2.40 21.65
C TYR A 919 6.29 -1.24 22.12
N CYS A 920 6.72 -0.35 21.21
CA CYS A 920 7.48 0.85 21.57
C CYS A 920 6.70 1.71 22.58
N GLU A 921 5.40 1.92 22.35
CA GLU A 921 4.52 2.60 23.28
C GLU A 921 4.50 1.93 24.67
N ALA A 922 4.39 0.60 24.72
CA ALA A 922 4.47 -0.15 25.98
C ALA A 922 5.84 0.02 26.69
N MET A 923 6.94 0.11 25.94
CA MET A 923 8.27 0.38 26.51
C MET A 923 8.36 1.76 27.15
N SER A 924 7.70 2.76 26.58
CA SER A 924 7.62 4.10 27.18
C SER A 924 6.93 4.09 28.55
N VAL A 925 5.87 3.28 28.68
CA VAL A 925 5.10 3.14 29.91
C VAL A 925 5.87 2.37 30.99
N LEU A 926 6.73 1.42 30.58
CA LEU A 926 7.65 0.70 31.47
C LEU A 926 8.92 1.48 31.81
N ASN A 927 9.09 2.69 31.28
CA ASN A 927 10.27 3.53 31.41
C ASN A 927 11.56 2.83 30.92
N LYS A 928 11.52 2.30 29.69
CA LYS A 928 12.61 1.61 29.00
C LYS A 928 13.10 2.41 27.78
N PRO A 929 13.89 3.48 27.98
CA PRO A 929 14.23 4.43 26.92
C PRO A 929 15.02 3.80 25.77
N GLU A 930 16.04 2.99 26.07
CA GLU A 930 16.85 2.31 25.05
C GLU A 930 15.98 1.46 24.11
N ARG A 931 15.09 0.61 24.67
CA ARG A 931 14.17 -0.23 23.88
C ARG A 931 13.18 0.57 23.05
N LEU A 932 12.72 1.72 23.56
CA LEU A 932 11.81 2.61 22.85
C LEU A 932 12.52 3.25 21.66
N ILE A 933 13.68 3.86 21.88
CA ILE A 933 14.43 4.57 20.85
C ILE A 933 14.90 3.59 19.77
N ASP A 934 15.48 2.45 20.15
CA ASP A 934 15.94 1.42 19.20
C ASP A 934 14.77 0.83 18.41
N GLY A 935 13.61 0.64 19.05
CA GLY A 935 12.39 0.20 18.39
C GLY A 935 11.92 1.20 17.32
N LEU A 936 11.88 2.50 17.64
CA LEU A 936 11.55 3.53 16.64
C LEU A 936 12.57 3.55 15.48
N LEU A 937 13.87 3.42 15.78
CA LEU A 937 14.91 3.36 14.76
C LEU A 937 14.85 2.10 13.90
N THR A 938 14.36 0.97 14.45
CA THR A 938 14.19 -0.30 13.73
C THR A 938 13.17 -0.17 12.61
N VAL A 939 12.19 0.72 12.76
CA VAL A 939 11.13 0.96 11.77
C VAL A 939 11.24 2.34 11.09
N ASN A 940 12.37 3.01 11.26
CA ASN A 940 12.71 4.24 10.53
C ASN A 940 13.39 3.87 9.20
N PRO A 941 12.81 4.24 8.04
CA PRO A 941 13.33 3.83 6.73
C PRO A 941 14.62 4.57 6.29
N ILE A 942 15.06 5.60 7.03
CA ILE A 942 16.26 6.38 6.69
C ILE A 942 17.51 5.60 7.07
N LYS A 943 18.28 5.21 6.04
CA LYS A 943 19.46 4.34 6.17
C LYS A 943 19.14 3.13 7.06
N ILE A 944 18.09 2.39 6.69
CA ILE A 944 17.52 1.28 7.50
C ILE A 944 18.58 0.25 7.93
N GLN A 945 19.61 0.03 7.11
CA GLN A 945 20.72 -0.88 7.37
C GLN A 945 21.69 -0.41 8.47
N ASP A 946 21.61 0.84 8.90
CA ASP A 946 22.33 1.31 10.10
C ASP A 946 21.81 0.56 11.34
N THR A 947 20.49 0.35 11.42
CA THR A 947 19.82 -0.31 12.55
C THR A 947 19.59 -1.80 12.30
N VAL A 948 19.10 -2.17 11.11
CA VAL A 948 18.71 -3.55 10.77
C VAL A 948 19.62 -4.09 9.67
N LYS A 949 20.69 -4.78 10.06
CA LYS A 949 21.79 -5.17 9.14
C LYS A 949 21.35 -6.08 7.99
N ASN A 950 20.39 -6.97 8.23
CA ASN A 950 19.84 -7.88 7.22
C ASN A 950 18.65 -7.30 6.46
N ALA A 951 18.32 -6.01 6.62
CA ALA A 951 17.27 -5.38 5.82
C ALA A 951 17.76 -5.08 4.40
N LEU A 952 16.93 -5.37 3.40
CA LEU A 952 17.06 -4.77 2.08
C LEU A 952 16.66 -3.29 2.13
N THR A 953 17.33 -2.48 1.31
CA THR A 953 17.01 -1.05 1.14
C THR A 953 15.55 -0.87 0.65
N ARG A 954 15.01 0.31 0.89
CA ARG A 954 13.66 0.72 0.53
C ARG A 954 13.58 2.24 0.41
N GLN A 955 12.45 2.72 -0.08
CA GLN A 955 12.18 4.17 -0.11
C GLN A 955 12.28 4.77 1.30
N SER A 956 13.10 5.82 1.46
CA SER A 956 13.54 6.30 2.77
C SER A 956 12.68 7.41 3.37
N ASN A 957 11.70 7.92 2.63
CA ASN A 957 10.79 8.97 3.09
C ASN A 957 9.34 8.49 3.30
N LEU A 958 9.05 7.20 3.15
CA LEU A 958 7.69 6.65 3.31
C LEU A 958 7.65 5.55 4.37
N TYR A 959 6.54 5.49 5.07
CA TYR A 959 6.22 4.38 5.97
C TYR A 959 6.07 3.07 5.20
N PHE A 960 6.59 1.97 5.76
CA PHE A 960 6.39 0.60 5.30
C PHE A 960 5.58 -0.19 6.35
N SER A 961 4.58 -0.96 5.92
CA SER A 961 3.61 -1.59 6.83
C SER A 961 4.10 -2.89 7.48
N SER A 962 5.02 -3.61 6.85
CA SER A 962 5.57 -4.88 7.35
C SER A 962 7.06 -5.03 7.05
N SER A 963 7.72 -5.91 7.79
CA SER A 963 9.08 -6.39 7.54
C SER A 963 9.05 -7.91 7.32
N ASP A 964 9.13 -8.30 6.06
CA ASP A 964 8.84 -9.66 5.61
C ASP A 964 10.13 -10.41 5.27
N GLY A 965 10.27 -11.65 5.74
CA GLY A 965 11.42 -12.49 5.40
C GLY A 965 11.42 -12.84 3.91
N CYS A 966 12.60 -12.83 3.28
CA CYS A 966 12.79 -13.23 1.88
C CYS A 966 12.67 -14.76 1.68
N PHE A 967 11.55 -15.35 2.08
CA PHE A 967 11.21 -16.75 1.82
C PHE A 967 10.42 -16.87 0.52
N TYR A 968 10.55 -18.01 -0.16
CA TYR A 968 9.82 -18.27 -1.39
C TYR A 968 8.34 -18.61 -1.15
N ASP A 969 8.05 -19.33 -0.05
CA ASP A 969 6.70 -19.75 0.30
C ASP A 969 6.50 -19.93 1.82
N ARG A 970 5.26 -20.21 2.23
CA ARG A 970 4.87 -20.44 3.62
C ARG A 970 5.51 -21.67 4.26
N TYR A 971 5.83 -22.70 3.47
CA TYR A 971 6.41 -23.94 3.96
C TYR A 971 7.88 -23.73 4.32
N GLU A 972 8.63 -23.01 3.48
CA GLU A 972 9.98 -22.57 3.76
C GLU A 972 10.01 -21.64 4.97
N ALA A 973 9.14 -20.63 5.00
CA ALA A 973 9.05 -19.71 6.13
C ALA A 973 8.79 -20.45 7.46
N LYS A 974 7.94 -21.49 7.45
CA LYS A 974 7.68 -22.30 8.65
C LYS A 974 8.89 -23.14 9.07
N ARG A 975 9.59 -23.79 8.12
CA ARG A 975 10.77 -24.63 8.41
C ARG A 975 11.98 -23.82 8.88
N ASN A 976 12.19 -22.64 8.31
CA ASN A 976 13.39 -21.83 8.48
C ASN A 976 13.15 -20.54 9.26
N PHE A 977 12.05 -20.44 10.02
CA PHE A 977 11.65 -19.21 10.70
C PHE A 977 12.75 -18.64 11.63
N ASP A 978 13.52 -19.52 12.28
CA ASP A 978 14.60 -19.10 13.20
C ASP A 978 15.73 -18.32 12.52
N LYS A 979 15.90 -18.44 11.19
CA LYS A 979 16.84 -17.60 10.44
C LYS A 979 16.51 -16.12 10.53
N LEU A 980 15.23 -15.77 10.68
CA LEU A 980 14.83 -14.38 10.94
C LEU A 980 15.37 -13.89 12.28
N ARG A 981 15.34 -14.75 13.31
CA ARG A 981 15.80 -14.37 14.66
C ARG A 981 17.31 -14.17 14.69
N GLN A 982 18.02 -14.99 13.93
CA GLN A 982 19.48 -14.96 13.79
C GLN A 982 19.94 -13.84 12.83
N GLY A 983 19.05 -13.26 12.04
CA GLY A 983 19.41 -12.28 11.00
C GLY A 983 20.12 -12.90 9.79
N GLU A 984 19.98 -14.22 9.60
CA GLU A 984 20.64 -14.99 8.53
C GLU A 984 19.88 -14.96 7.20
N ILE A 985 18.64 -14.46 7.21
CA ILE A 985 17.85 -14.22 6.00
C ILE A 985 17.53 -12.73 5.89
N ASN A 986 17.57 -12.22 4.67
CA ASN A 986 17.19 -10.85 4.40
C ASN A 986 15.72 -10.61 4.72
N VAL A 987 15.41 -9.38 5.11
CA VAL A 987 14.03 -8.89 5.29
C VAL A 987 13.77 -7.70 4.37
N LYS A 988 12.55 -7.61 3.84
CA LYS A 988 12.12 -6.58 2.90
C LYS A 988 10.90 -5.82 3.39
N GLY A 989 10.70 -4.60 2.89
CA GLY A 989 9.59 -3.74 3.28
C GLY A 989 8.28 -4.08 2.57
N GLY A 990 7.19 -4.10 3.33
CA GLY A 990 5.83 -4.28 2.81
C GLY A 990 5.25 -3.04 2.12
N TRP A 991 3.92 -2.99 2.06
CA TRP A 991 3.16 -1.91 1.43
C TRP A 991 3.40 -0.55 2.10
N ARG A 992 3.24 0.53 1.34
CA ARG A 992 3.73 1.85 1.74
C ARG A 992 2.62 2.86 1.96
N LEU A 993 2.94 3.84 2.81
CA LEU A 993 2.20 5.08 3.06
C LEU A 993 0.86 4.88 3.79
N TYR A 994 -0.08 4.12 3.24
CA TYR A 994 -1.44 3.98 3.78
C TYR A 994 -1.48 3.08 5.01
N SER A 995 -1.46 3.69 6.20
CA SER A 995 -1.57 3.01 7.49
C SER A 995 -1.85 4.02 8.60
N SER A 996 -2.36 3.55 9.75
CA SER A 996 -2.32 4.31 11.00
C SER A 996 -0.89 4.50 11.53
N GLY A 997 0.06 3.65 11.13
CA GLY A 997 1.43 3.60 11.66
C GLY A 997 2.19 4.93 11.67
N PRO A 998 2.17 5.76 10.62
CA PRO A 998 2.82 7.07 10.62
C PRO A 998 2.32 7.97 11.76
N GLY A 999 1.00 8.06 11.97
CA GLY A 999 0.43 8.86 13.05
C GLY A 999 0.80 8.33 14.44
N LEU A 1000 0.82 7.00 14.60
CA LEU A 1000 1.26 6.35 15.84
C LEU A 1000 2.74 6.60 16.14
N TYR A 1001 3.60 6.47 15.14
CA TYR A 1001 5.03 6.73 15.28
C TYR A 1001 5.27 8.15 15.82
N LEU A 1002 4.57 9.14 15.26
CA LEU A 1002 4.70 10.54 15.68
C LEU A 1002 4.13 10.81 17.07
N SER A 1003 2.98 10.20 17.40
CA SER A 1003 2.43 10.23 18.76
C SER A 1003 3.44 9.68 19.77
N ILE A 1004 4.03 8.51 19.50
CA ILE A 1004 5.02 7.89 20.38
C ILE A 1004 6.29 8.75 20.47
N LEU A 1005 6.79 9.28 19.35
CA LEU A 1005 7.98 10.13 19.33
C LEU A 1005 7.78 11.39 20.18
N LEU A 1006 6.67 12.11 20.00
CA LEU A 1006 6.46 13.38 20.69
C LEU A 1006 5.89 13.20 22.12
N ASN A 1007 4.80 12.46 22.27
CA ASN A 1007 4.09 12.35 23.56
C ASN A 1007 4.78 11.41 24.54
N ASN A 1008 5.49 10.39 24.06
CA ASN A 1008 6.00 9.30 24.91
C ASN A 1008 7.53 9.31 25.04
N MET A 1009 8.26 9.47 23.94
CA MET A 1009 9.73 9.51 23.95
C MET A 1009 10.22 10.89 24.40
N LEU A 1010 9.86 11.96 23.68
CA LEU A 1010 10.18 13.34 24.08
C LEU A 1010 9.33 13.80 25.27
N GLY A 1011 8.16 13.17 25.48
CA GLY A 1011 7.35 13.36 26.67
C GLY A 1011 6.62 14.71 26.72
N VAL A 1012 6.32 15.31 25.57
CA VAL A 1012 5.64 16.60 25.45
C VAL A 1012 4.22 16.34 25.00
N ARG A 1013 3.25 16.50 25.91
CA ARG A 1013 1.85 16.18 25.61
C ARG A 1013 0.86 17.06 26.37
N ARG A 1014 -0.37 17.14 25.86
CA ARG A 1014 -1.46 17.85 26.53
C ARG A 1014 -2.15 16.96 27.57
N TYR A 1015 -2.55 17.56 28.70
CA TYR A 1015 -3.43 16.93 29.70
C TYR A 1015 -4.37 17.99 30.29
N HIS A 1016 -5.68 17.83 30.09
CA HIS A 1016 -6.70 18.81 30.49
C HIS A 1016 -6.31 20.27 30.14
N ASN A 1017 -5.89 20.50 28.89
CA ASN A 1017 -5.38 21.78 28.37
C ASN A 1017 -4.02 22.28 28.89
N ASP A 1018 -3.46 21.65 29.91
CA ASP A 1018 -2.12 21.95 30.43
C ASP A 1018 -1.04 21.16 29.70
N LEU A 1019 0.21 21.63 29.82
CA LEU A 1019 1.39 20.98 29.24
C LEU A 1019 1.97 19.99 30.24
N VAL A 1020 2.19 18.75 29.81
CA VAL A 1020 2.86 17.70 30.59
C VAL A 1020 4.24 17.41 30.02
N ILE A 1021 5.21 17.26 30.93
CA ILE A 1021 6.59 16.85 30.65
C ILE A 1021 6.87 15.51 31.33
N ASP A 1022 7.04 14.45 30.53
CA ASP A 1022 7.29 13.07 30.97
C ASP A 1022 8.16 12.25 29.98
N PRO A 1023 9.36 12.73 29.61
CA PRO A 1023 10.22 12.04 28.63
C PRO A 1023 10.61 10.62 29.04
N CYS A 1024 10.87 9.81 28.03
CA CYS A 1024 11.46 8.48 28.09
C CYS A 1024 12.72 8.44 27.20
N LEU A 1025 13.81 9.06 27.67
CA LEU A 1025 15.06 9.28 26.92
C LEU A 1025 16.27 8.61 27.58
N ASP A 1026 17.28 8.28 26.79
CA ASP A 1026 18.60 7.86 27.25
C ASP A 1026 19.68 8.90 26.93
N THR A 1027 20.93 8.59 27.27
CA THR A 1027 22.07 9.52 27.17
C THR A 1027 22.38 9.98 25.75
N ARG A 1028 21.88 9.31 24.70
CA ARG A 1028 22.00 9.77 23.30
C ARG A 1028 21.30 11.12 23.08
N PHE A 1029 20.36 11.48 23.95
CA PHE A 1029 19.59 12.72 23.88
C PHE A 1029 20.05 13.77 24.91
N ASN A 1030 21.18 13.56 25.59
CA ASN A 1030 21.71 14.57 26.50
C ASN A 1030 22.05 15.87 25.73
N ASN A 1031 21.62 17.00 26.28
CA ASN A 1031 21.69 18.34 25.70
C ASN A 1031 20.95 18.50 24.37
N THR A 1032 20.08 17.57 23.99
CA THR A 1032 19.17 17.78 22.85
C THR A 1032 18.19 18.90 23.17
N LYS A 1033 17.98 19.78 22.20
CA LYS A 1033 16.95 20.82 22.27
C LYS A 1033 15.79 20.47 21.35
N LEU A 1034 14.57 20.57 21.86
CA LEU A 1034 13.34 20.50 21.09
C LEU A 1034 12.74 21.90 20.98
N LYS A 1035 12.58 22.38 19.75
CA LYS A 1035 11.72 23.51 19.43
C LYS A 1035 10.36 22.97 19.01
N TYR A 1036 9.29 23.44 19.65
CA TYR A 1036 7.93 23.01 19.38
C TYR A 1036 6.93 24.10 19.76
N LYS A 1037 5.88 24.28 18.96
CA LYS A 1037 4.77 25.20 19.28
C LYS A 1037 3.63 24.46 19.96
N PHE A 1038 3.31 24.85 21.19
CA PHE A 1038 2.15 24.36 21.92
C PHE A 1038 1.09 25.46 21.98
N ASP A 1039 -0.01 25.28 21.24
CA ASP A 1039 -0.99 26.34 20.93
C ASP A 1039 -0.31 27.58 20.32
N ASP A 1040 -0.26 28.67 21.08
CA ASP A 1040 0.36 29.93 20.70
C ASP A 1040 1.73 30.18 21.34
N TYR A 1041 2.21 29.22 22.14
CA TYR A 1041 3.43 29.34 22.91
C TYR A 1041 4.57 28.54 22.26
N MET A 1042 5.68 29.21 21.97
CA MET A 1042 6.90 28.53 21.55
C MET A 1042 7.58 27.93 22.78
N LEU A 1043 7.94 26.65 22.67
CA LEU A 1043 8.67 25.89 23.67
C LEU A 1043 10.07 25.59 23.13
N ASN A 1044 11.08 25.95 23.91
CA ASN A 1044 12.46 25.53 23.73
C ASN A 1044 12.82 24.62 24.91
N ILE A 1045 12.75 23.31 24.69
CA ILE A 1045 12.94 22.30 25.74
C ILE A 1045 14.35 21.73 25.62
N THR A 1046 15.17 21.88 26.65
CA THR A 1046 16.50 21.26 26.73
C THR A 1046 16.47 20.07 27.68
N TYR A 1047 16.91 18.90 27.20
CA TYR A 1047 16.98 17.67 27.99
C TYR A 1047 18.39 17.47 28.54
N HIS A 1048 18.53 17.36 29.86
CA HIS A 1048 19.75 16.97 30.56
C HIS A 1048 19.59 15.55 31.07
N VAL A 1049 20.24 14.60 30.40
CA VAL A 1049 20.08 13.16 30.66
C VAL A 1049 21.35 12.61 31.30
N ASN A 1050 21.26 12.24 32.59
CA ASN A 1050 22.35 11.67 33.35
C ASN A 1050 22.05 10.20 33.72
N GLY A 1051 22.68 9.26 33.01
CA GLY A 1051 22.54 7.82 33.26
C GLY A 1051 21.44 7.12 32.45
N ASP A 1052 21.22 5.83 32.75
CA ASP A 1052 20.41 4.93 31.91
C ASP A 1052 18.92 4.90 32.29
N LYS A 1053 18.51 5.70 33.28
CA LYS A 1053 17.13 5.79 33.74
C LYS A 1053 16.54 7.13 33.30
N SER A 1054 15.28 7.09 32.86
CA SER A 1054 14.56 8.28 32.41
C SER A 1054 13.58 8.80 33.47
N ASN A 1055 14.00 8.89 34.75
CA ASN A 1055 13.12 9.50 35.76
C ASN A 1055 13.35 11.01 35.78
N VAL A 1056 12.29 11.78 35.52
CA VAL A 1056 12.36 13.24 35.59
C VAL A 1056 12.50 13.66 37.05
N LYS A 1057 13.64 14.24 37.42
CA LYS A 1057 13.88 14.75 38.77
C LYS A 1057 13.38 16.16 38.96
N LYS A 1058 13.56 16.98 37.93
CA LYS A 1058 13.32 18.42 37.99
C LYS A 1058 12.93 18.94 36.60
N VAL A 1059 11.94 19.82 36.57
CA VAL A 1059 11.60 20.63 35.41
C VAL A 1059 11.63 22.10 35.82
N LEU A 1060 12.37 22.91 35.06
CA LEU A 1060 12.35 24.36 35.17
C LEU A 1060 11.60 24.94 33.97
N ILE A 1061 10.75 25.92 34.21
CA ILE A 1061 10.17 26.77 33.15
C ILE A 1061 10.60 28.21 33.41
N ASN A 1062 11.30 28.82 32.45
CA ASN A 1062 11.83 30.18 32.54
C ASN A 1062 12.64 30.42 33.83
N GLY A 1063 13.40 29.40 34.27
CA GLY A 1063 14.19 29.42 35.52
C GLY A 1063 13.42 29.03 36.79
N GLU A 1064 12.09 28.89 36.74
CA GLU A 1064 11.25 28.58 37.90
C GLU A 1064 10.91 27.08 38.00
N LEU A 1065 10.91 26.55 39.24
CA LEU A 1065 10.64 25.13 39.49
C LEU A 1065 9.16 24.77 39.33
N VAL A 1066 8.88 23.78 38.47
CA VAL A 1066 7.54 23.21 38.32
C VAL A 1066 7.24 22.29 39.50
N LYS A 1067 6.18 22.59 40.26
CA LYS A 1067 5.78 21.81 41.45
C LYS A 1067 4.61 20.86 41.19
N SER A 1068 3.73 21.19 40.26
CA SER A 1068 2.54 20.39 39.97
C SER A 1068 2.92 19.07 39.30
N LYS A 1069 2.28 17.97 39.72
CA LYS A 1069 2.53 16.64 39.19
C LYS A 1069 1.26 15.82 39.06
N VAL A 1070 1.19 15.00 38.01
CA VAL A 1070 0.06 14.10 37.73
C VAL A 1070 0.54 12.66 37.52
N LYS A 1071 -0.26 11.69 37.98
CA LYS A 1071 -0.01 10.27 37.74
C LYS A 1071 -0.67 9.87 36.42
N LEU A 1072 0.13 9.72 35.37
CA LEU A 1072 -0.38 9.34 34.04
C LEU A 1072 -0.57 7.83 33.88
N HIS A 1073 0.32 7.04 34.46
CA HIS A 1073 0.25 5.58 34.40
C HIS A 1073 0.74 4.94 35.71
N GLU A 1074 0.22 3.77 36.07
CA GLU A 1074 0.57 3.07 37.31
C GLU A 1074 2.06 2.69 37.42
N TYR A 1075 2.71 2.38 36.29
CA TYR A 1075 4.12 1.96 36.24
C TYR A 1075 5.14 3.10 36.31
N LYS A 1076 4.77 4.33 35.90
CA LYS A 1076 5.67 5.50 35.86
C LYS A 1076 5.64 6.32 37.14
N GLU A 1077 6.62 7.17 37.38
CA GLU A 1077 6.50 8.20 38.42
C GLU A 1077 5.44 9.25 38.03
N LYS A 1078 5.16 10.21 38.92
CA LYS A 1078 4.26 11.32 38.57
C LYS A 1078 4.99 12.27 37.62
N ALA A 1079 4.37 12.57 36.48
CA ALA A 1079 4.85 13.52 35.49
C ALA A 1079 4.68 14.97 35.96
N PHE A 1080 5.49 15.89 35.44
CA PHE A 1080 5.38 17.32 35.75
C PHE A 1080 4.31 17.98 34.89
N VAL A 1081 3.51 18.86 35.51
CA VAL A 1081 2.44 19.62 34.83
C VAL A 1081 2.79 21.10 34.89
N ILE A 1082 2.92 21.72 33.72
CA ILE A 1082 3.05 23.16 33.56
C ILE A 1082 1.65 23.67 33.23
N ASN A 1083 1.05 24.42 34.16
CA ASN A 1083 -0.24 25.02 33.91
C ASN A 1083 -0.14 26.02 32.76
N ARG A 1084 -1.10 25.99 31.85
CA ARG A 1084 -1.10 26.83 30.65
C ARG A 1084 -0.99 28.32 30.97
N SER A 1085 -1.56 28.78 32.09
CA SER A 1085 -1.46 30.19 32.53
C SER A 1085 -0.03 30.66 32.86
N LEU A 1086 0.91 29.73 33.06
CA LEU A 1086 2.32 30.03 33.32
C LEU A 1086 3.15 30.17 32.04
N LEU A 1087 2.60 29.78 30.89
CA LEU A 1087 3.30 29.88 29.60
C LEU A 1087 3.34 31.33 29.11
N LYS A 1088 4.52 31.77 28.69
CA LYS A 1088 4.77 33.03 27.97
C LYS A 1088 4.85 32.77 26.47
N ASN A 1089 4.90 33.81 25.62
CA ASN A 1089 5.00 33.64 24.16
C ASN A 1089 6.18 32.74 23.74
N VAL A 1090 7.30 32.83 24.44
CA VAL A 1090 8.48 31.95 24.30
C VAL A 1090 8.83 31.44 25.69
N ASN A 1091 9.09 30.13 25.81
CA ASN A 1091 9.43 29.48 27.07
C ASN A 1091 10.71 28.67 26.92
N GLU A 1092 11.65 28.91 27.84
CA GLU A 1092 12.80 28.04 28.04
C GLU A 1092 12.45 27.00 29.10
N ILE A 1093 12.50 25.72 28.73
CA ILE A 1093 12.17 24.62 29.63
C ILE A 1093 13.40 23.72 29.76
N GLU A 1094 13.88 23.51 30.98
CA GLU A 1094 14.97 22.58 31.26
C GLU A 1094 14.44 21.35 31.98
N VAL A 1095 14.76 20.18 31.44
CA VAL A 1095 14.29 18.89 31.95
C VAL A 1095 15.48 18.06 32.39
N TYR A 1096 15.55 17.72 33.67
CA TYR A 1096 16.66 16.96 34.25
C TYR A 1096 16.21 15.53 34.56
N LEU A 1097 16.89 14.56 33.95
CA LEU A 1097 16.63 13.12 34.05
C LEU A 1097 17.80 12.41 34.75
N GLU A 1098 17.50 11.53 35.72
CA GLU A 1098 18.46 10.71 36.48
C GLU A 1098 17.97 9.28 36.81
#